data_AF-A0A560XII5-F1
#
_entry.id   AF-A0A560XII5-F1
#
_cell.length_a   1.000
_cell.length_b   1.000
_cell.length_c   1.000
_cell.angle_alpha   90.00
_cell.angle_beta   90.00
_cell.angle_gamma   90.00
#
_symmetry.space_group_name_H-M   'P 1'
#
loop_
_entity.id
_entity.type
_entity.pdbx_description
1 polymer ?
#
loop_
_entity_poly.entity_id
_entity_poly.type
_entity_poly.pdbx_seq_one_letter_code
_entity_poly.pdbx_strand_id
1 'polypeptide(L)'
;MARDPSYWWHPATQADPGEALRLEAAAGQQQRFAELDALAARLLGAALAGQPLATVTPGRGRDTPDRAEVTALTPAEAALCAGFFSVQEQHKRGAWYLPEKLSVKAGAVNLPHLLRERPGHALTLAADETARLTAVEGADTILLWALLVPLFETLLQPVRLRAAGDIFPPTQQQRFWTVIEERYRLLGIGDGALEAFRYGGAWPTLDRAGQQQARLELLDTLAAADLVQLVARHRIQQLQALMSGFAKKARAGTALARRILTKELQPVVSAYFAGDWLAALDYLQAPVHPDEEIITALPEPRLYVGTSVQTADVAAEAGIAEAEVQAMLAAFLGGGSSVSPVEERTAALRRWWAGFDQAHAVQAPGMPSLWGLVDEELMSLSRTEQGFTPQLYQQCLPADVLDEVGRLWATVTLQRYPGRIVSNPRPHRIMADALGPAGEFWHGVGLTAWFVCEGPYSRTTLGRADRYYSKSLAALRAAGCPVDPSFFRELAAAEQLLGPEEDITDSTSSTVEIPYGQVIFTSGMSGRTRRKGFEGVRDLITLYRRAWTEQHLATYLQHRWRTELESVAHQLHRHVAAKGKPPTLTQFSRFATETANHWTGGDLGALYTAIGEPAPSEQERPAHLLTGDGYDVARRVYRALGGEPVDHDTWLNRPEETQRQWQLGRLAAESLRYLQLQEALGQPPTAKQFGAQRLRWPWPGEEAEGWPRLQQVLAALTGTSSASEQSLSLADGSTVVVRPRDGGQQMLAKGANAPLAPEEAAIRVTASGVPVDVSAVLLTDEGRVRSDDDLVFYNHPFQDGVRVDGGTVTAELGLIPEGVSSIAIVVSVDPEGPPGAVLDQNTVWEAQITQPSGARLSFVPPPFTGGETVAVAVEVYRRTGSWKVRAVGQGYASGLAGLATDYGIDVEA
;
A
#
# COMPACT_ATOMS: atom_id res chain seq x y z
N MET A 1 11.05 -39.12 21.21
CA MET A 1 9.62 -39.05 20.83
C MET A 1 9.41 -38.62 19.38
N ALA A 2 9.80 -37.42 18.92
CA ALA A 2 9.64 -37.06 17.49
C ALA A 2 10.50 -37.89 16.50
N ARG A 3 11.45 -38.68 17.02
CA ARG A 3 12.24 -39.70 16.28
C ARG A 3 11.87 -41.13 16.68
N ASP A 4 10.81 -41.31 17.45
CA ASP A 4 10.35 -42.63 17.83
C ASP A 4 9.63 -43.25 16.63
N PRO A 5 10.20 -44.30 16.00
CA PRO A 5 9.62 -44.91 14.81
C PRO A 5 8.29 -45.62 15.09
N SER A 6 7.84 -45.71 16.35
CA SER A 6 6.53 -46.27 16.71
C SER A 6 5.34 -45.40 16.33
N TYR A 7 5.53 -44.10 16.07
CA TYR A 7 4.47 -43.24 15.56
C TYR A 7 4.18 -43.52 14.08
N TRP A 8 2.91 -43.74 13.76
CA TRP A 8 2.45 -44.11 12.42
C TRP A 8 2.88 -43.11 11.32
N TRP A 9 2.97 -41.82 11.66
CA TRP A 9 3.30 -40.75 10.71
C TRP A 9 4.79 -40.68 10.35
N HIS A 10 5.68 -41.25 11.18
CA HIS A 10 7.11 -41.23 10.92
C HIS A 10 7.49 -42.00 9.63
N PRO A 11 7.08 -43.28 9.44
CA PRO A 11 7.25 -43.95 8.14
C PRO A 11 6.40 -43.31 7.04
N ALA A 12 5.22 -42.75 7.37
CA ALA A 12 4.37 -42.08 6.39
C ALA A 12 5.01 -40.83 5.80
N THR A 13 5.90 -40.14 6.51
CA THR A 13 6.52 -38.88 6.06
C THR A 13 7.34 -39.04 4.78
N GLN A 14 7.95 -40.21 4.55
CA GLN A 14 8.76 -40.50 3.36
C GLN A 14 8.09 -41.51 2.41
N ALA A 15 6.91 -42.03 2.78
CA ALA A 15 6.18 -42.99 1.98
C ALA A 15 5.49 -42.33 0.78
N ASP A 16 5.22 -43.11 -0.27
CA ASP A 16 4.30 -42.66 -1.31
C ASP A 16 2.89 -42.43 -0.70
N PRO A 17 2.06 -41.54 -1.29
CA PRO A 17 0.74 -41.22 -0.74
C PRO A 17 -0.17 -42.43 -0.54
N GLY A 18 -0.07 -43.47 -1.37
CA GLY A 18 -0.88 -44.69 -1.24
C GLY A 18 -0.50 -45.51 -0.02
N GLU A 19 0.80 -45.69 0.26
CA GLU A 19 1.29 -46.29 1.49
C GLU A 19 1.00 -45.40 2.71
N ALA A 20 1.20 -44.09 2.61
CA ALA A 20 0.91 -43.14 3.68
C ALA A 20 -0.57 -43.19 4.11
N LEU A 21 -1.51 -43.28 3.16
CA LEU A 21 -2.94 -43.46 3.44
C LEU A 21 -3.23 -44.81 4.12
N ARG A 22 -2.53 -45.88 3.74
CA ARG A 22 -2.67 -47.19 4.42
C ARG A 22 -2.19 -47.12 5.87
N LEU A 23 -1.08 -46.44 6.12
CA LEU A 23 -0.57 -46.20 7.48
C LEU A 23 -1.55 -45.34 8.31
N GLU A 24 -2.14 -44.30 7.70
CA GLU A 24 -3.16 -43.45 8.35
C GLU A 24 -4.43 -44.24 8.69
N ALA A 25 -4.91 -45.09 7.77
CA ALA A 25 -6.06 -45.96 7.98
C ALA A 25 -5.79 -46.99 9.09
N ALA A 26 -4.60 -47.60 9.10
CA ALA A 26 -4.17 -48.50 10.18
C ALA A 26 -4.09 -47.80 11.54
N ALA A 27 -3.81 -46.50 11.56
CA ALA A 27 -3.83 -45.66 12.77
C ALA A 27 -5.24 -45.17 13.15
N GLY A 28 -6.27 -45.51 12.39
CA GLY A 28 -7.67 -45.12 12.65
C GLY A 28 -7.97 -43.64 12.39
N GLN A 29 -7.10 -42.92 11.68
CA GLN A 29 -7.24 -41.46 11.48
C GLN A 29 -8.01 -41.09 10.21
N GLN A 30 -8.23 -42.04 9.29
CA GLN A 30 -8.85 -41.81 7.98
C GLN A 30 -10.24 -41.16 8.05
N GLN A 31 -11.06 -41.55 9.03
CA GLN A 31 -12.45 -41.07 9.14
C GLN A 31 -12.53 -39.55 9.39
N ARG A 32 -11.48 -38.94 9.94
CA ARG A 32 -11.44 -37.49 10.25
C ARG A 32 -11.64 -36.61 9.03
N PHE A 33 -11.20 -37.06 7.85
CA PHE A 33 -11.18 -36.25 6.64
C PHE A 33 -12.21 -36.69 5.59
N ALA A 34 -12.96 -37.76 5.85
CA ALA A 34 -13.84 -38.37 4.86
C ALA A 34 -14.87 -37.40 4.27
N GLU A 35 -15.47 -36.53 5.10
CA GLU A 35 -16.43 -35.52 4.65
C GLU A 35 -15.77 -34.43 3.79
N LEU A 36 -14.55 -33.99 4.16
CA LEU A 36 -13.79 -32.99 3.41
C LEU A 36 -13.30 -33.54 2.07
N ASP A 37 -12.80 -34.78 2.06
CA ASP A 37 -12.37 -35.46 0.83
C ASP A 37 -13.56 -35.62 -0.13
N ALA A 38 -14.73 -36.04 0.40
CA ALA A 38 -15.94 -36.20 -0.40
C ALA A 38 -16.42 -34.86 -0.99
N LEU A 39 -16.40 -33.79 -0.18
CA LEU A 39 -16.73 -32.43 -0.63
C LEU A 39 -15.79 -31.97 -1.76
N ALA A 40 -14.48 -32.04 -1.54
CA ALA A 40 -13.49 -31.62 -2.52
C ALA A 40 -13.53 -32.47 -3.79
N ALA A 41 -13.73 -33.79 -3.68
CA ALA A 41 -13.88 -34.69 -4.82
C ALA A 41 -15.14 -34.37 -5.65
N ARG A 42 -16.27 -34.08 -4.99
CA ARG A 42 -17.51 -33.69 -5.68
C ARG A 42 -17.34 -32.36 -6.41
N LEU A 43 -16.77 -31.36 -5.75
CA LEU A 43 -16.51 -30.05 -6.37
C LEU A 43 -15.54 -30.17 -7.54
N LEU A 44 -14.46 -30.94 -7.39
CA LEU A 44 -13.53 -31.24 -8.47
C LEU A 44 -14.26 -31.91 -9.65
N GLY A 45 -15.09 -32.92 -9.39
CA GLY A 45 -15.88 -33.58 -10.43
C GLY A 45 -16.83 -32.63 -11.16
N ALA A 46 -17.50 -31.74 -10.43
CA ALA A 46 -18.38 -30.72 -11.01
C ALA A 46 -17.61 -29.75 -11.93
N ALA A 47 -16.44 -29.26 -11.48
CA ALA A 47 -15.60 -28.40 -12.31
C ALA A 47 -15.11 -29.12 -13.57
N LEU A 48 -14.58 -30.34 -13.42
CA LEU A 48 -14.09 -31.14 -14.55
C LEU A 48 -15.21 -31.47 -15.55
N ALA A 49 -16.46 -31.60 -15.10
CA ALA A 49 -17.65 -31.75 -15.95
C ALA A 49 -18.08 -30.44 -16.64
N GLY A 50 -17.40 -29.32 -16.39
CA GLY A 50 -17.69 -28.03 -17.00
C GLY A 50 -18.63 -27.13 -16.21
N GLN A 51 -18.87 -27.38 -14.92
CA GLN A 51 -19.65 -26.48 -14.07
C GLN A 51 -18.74 -25.40 -13.47
N PRO A 52 -19.11 -24.09 -13.50
CA PRO A 52 -18.39 -23.07 -12.75
C PRO A 52 -18.61 -23.28 -11.24
N LEU A 53 -17.55 -23.14 -10.43
CA LEU A 53 -17.59 -23.38 -8.99
C LEU A 53 -17.68 -22.11 -8.16
N ALA A 54 -17.04 -21.03 -8.61
CA ALA A 54 -16.91 -19.81 -7.84
C ALA A 54 -17.22 -18.56 -8.68
N THR A 55 -17.60 -17.48 -8.01
CA THR A 55 -17.82 -16.18 -8.65
C THR A 55 -17.09 -15.10 -7.87
N VAL A 56 -16.36 -14.24 -8.60
CA VAL A 56 -15.75 -13.04 -8.05
C VAL A 56 -16.61 -11.84 -8.40
N THR A 57 -17.07 -11.12 -7.38
CA THR A 57 -17.79 -9.85 -7.53
C THR A 57 -16.84 -8.71 -7.16
N PRO A 58 -16.43 -7.87 -8.12
CA PRO A 58 -15.55 -6.75 -7.83
C PRO A 58 -16.19 -5.74 -6.88
N GLY A 59 -15.42 -5.22 -5.93
CA GLY A 59 -15.88 -4.14 -5.07
C GLY A 59 -16.12 -2.84 -5.86
N ARG A 60 -17.28 -2.18 -5.65
CA ARG A 60 -17.57 -0.89 -6.31
C ARG A 60 -16.96 0.28 -5.52
N GLY A 61 -15.72 0.62 -5.82
CA GLY A 61 -15.02 1.80 -5.28
C GLY A 61 -13.59 1.49 -4.86
N ARG A 62 -12.77 2.52 -4.61
CA ARG A 62 -11.33 2.37 -4.33
C ARG A 62 -11.02 1.54 -3.08
N ASP A 63 -11.96 1.47 -2.14
CA ASP A 63 -11.79 0.84 -0.82
C ASP A 63 -12.77 -0.31 -0.54
N THR A 64 -13.60 -0.69 -1.52
CA THR A 64 -14.53 -1.82 -1.32
C THR A 64 -13.82 -3.11 -1.72
N PRO A 65 -13.69 -4.12 -0.83
CA PRO A 65 -13.07 -5.39 -1.20
C PRO A 65 -13.89 -6.12 -2.26
N ASP A 66 -13.21 -6.93 -3.05
CA ASP A 66 -13.88 -7.93 -3.88
C ASP A 66 -14.60 -8.95 -2.97
N ARG A 67 -15.49 -9.75 -3.55
CA ARG A 67 -16.11 -10.89 -2.87
C ARG A 67 -15.92 -12.14 -3.71
N ALA A 68 -15.53 -13.24 -3.07
CA ALA A 68 -15.44 -14.55 -3.69
C ALA A 68 -16.44 -15.50 -3.01
N GLU A 69 -17.33 -16.08 -3.80
CA GLU A 69 -18.37 -17.01 -3.33
C GLU A 69 -18.26 -18.33 -4.09
N VAL A 70 -18.43 -19.46 -3.40
CA VAL A 70 -18.45 -20.80 -4.00
C VAL A 70 -19.90 -21.20 -4.24
N THR A 71 -20.36 -21.02 -5.48
CA THR A 71 -21.77 -21.18 -5.88
C THR A 71 -22.19 -22.64 -6.07
N ALA A 72 -21.24 -23.56 -6.15
CA ALA A 72 -21.49 -24.99 -6.38
C ALA A 72 -21.71 -25.82 -5.10
N LEU A 73 -21.88 -25.19 -3.94
CA LEU A 73 -22.17 -25.86 -2.66
C LEU A 73 -23.67 -26.19 -2.53
N THR A 74 -23.98 -27.40 -2.07
CA THR A 74 -25.33 -27.71 -1.59
C THR A 74 -25.60 -27.02 -0.24
N PRO A 75 -26.86 -26.85 0.19
CA PRO A 75 -27.15 -26.23 1.48
C PRO A 75 -26.49 -26.93 2.69
N ALA A 76 -26.38 -28.27 2.66
CA ALA A 76 -25.72 -29.03 3.70
C ALA A 76 -24.19 -28.79 3.72
N GLU A 77 -23.57 -28.71 2.55
CA GLU A 77 -22.14 -28.42 2.44
C GLU A 77 -21.82 -26.97 2.75
N ALA A 78 -22.69 -26.03 2.40
CA ALA A 78 -22.56 -24.63 2.81
C ALA A 78 -22.57 -24.51 4.34
N ALA A 79 -23.44 -25.25 5.04
CA ALA A 79 -23.45 -25.30 6.50
C ALA A 79 -22.17 -25.94 7.08
N LEU A 80 -21.70 -27.05 6.49
CA LEU A 80 -20.43 -27.67 6.85
C LEU A 80 -19.26 -26.69 6.69
N CYS A 81 -19.18 -26.04 5.52
CA CYS A 81 -18.14 -25.06 5.20
C CYS A 81 -18.20 -23.85 6.14
N ALA A 82 -19.39 -23.36 6.48
CA ALA A 82 -19.55 -22.28 7.45
C ALA A 82 -19.01 -22.67 8.84
N GLY A 83 -19.21 -23.92 9.30
CA GLY A 83 -18.68 -24.39 10.58
C GLY A 83 -17.16 -24.69 10.58
N PHE A 84 -16.56 -24.84 9.40
CA PHE A 84 -15.17 -25.30 9.24
C PHE A 84 -14.21 -24.21 8.73
N PHE A 85 -14.65 -23.43 7.74
CA PHE A 85 -13.84 -22.41 7.04
C PHE A 85 -14.20 -20.98 7.44
N SER A 86 -15.21 -20.76 8.29
CA SER A 86 -15.49 -19.42 8.82
C SER A 86 -14.31 -18.88 9.61
N VAL A 87 -13.90 -17.65 9.32
CA VAL A 87 -12.84 -16.94 10.04
C VAL A 87 -13.16 -16.86 11.54
N GLN A 88 -14.43 -16.61 11.88
CA GLN A 88 -14.85 -16.53 13.28
C GLN A 88 -14.70 -17.87 14.00
N GLU A 89 -15.09 -18.98 13.37
CA GLU A 89 -14.97 -20.31 13.97
C GLU A 89 -13.51 -20.75 14.10
N GLN A 90 -12.66 -20.42 13.11
CA GLN A 90 -11.24 -20.70 13.21
C GLN A 90 -10.53 -19.82 14.26
N HIS A 91 -10.91 -18.55 14.41
CA HIS A 91 -10.42 -17.69 15.49
C HIS A 91 -10.79 -18.24 16.89
N LYS A 92 -12.00 -18.77 17.07
CA LYS A 92 -12.39 -19.47 18.32
C LYS A 92 -11.50 -20.69 18.63
N ARG A 93 -10.88 -21.27 17.61
CA ARG A 93 -9.92 -22.39 17.70
C ARG A 93 -8.46 -21.93 17.78
N GLY A 94 -8.21 -20.61 17.82
CA GLY A 94 -6.90 -20.00 17.98
C GLY A 94 -6.16 -19.67 16.68
N ALA A 95 -6.83 -19.71 15.52
CA ALA A 95 -6.22 -19.45 14.21
C ALA A 95 -6.01 -17.96 13.90
N TRP A 96 -5.44 -17.19 14.82
CA TRP A 96 -5.19 -15.75 14.65
C TRP A 96 -4.17 -15.41 13.55
N TYR A 97 -3.49 -16.44 13.01
CA TYR A 97 -2.59 -16.33 11.86
C TYR A 97 -3.31 -16.15 10.53
N LEU A 98 -4.64 -16.32 10.46
CA LEU A 98 -5.40 -16.12 9.23
C LEU A 98 -5.14 -14.71 8.66
N PRO A 99 -5.00 -14.57 7.34
CA PRO A 99 -4.70 -13.30 6.70
C PRO A 99 -5.89 -12.33 6.76
N GLU A 100 -5.65 -11.05 7.05
CA GLU A 100 -6.67 -9.99 6.95
C GLU A 100 -6.89 -9.55 5.52
N LYS A 101 -5.80 -9.48 4.75
CA LYS A 101 -5.79 -9.17 3.34
C LYS A 101 -5.32 -10.38 2.58
N LEU A 102 -6.05 -10.77 1.55
CA LEU A 102 -5.80 -11.99 0.81
C LEU A 102 -6.13 -11.79 -0.66
N SER A 103 -5.25 -12.31 -1.52
CA SER A 103 -5.53 -12.44 -2.94
C SER A 103 -5.86 -13.90 -3.23
N VAL A 104 -7.09 -14.19 -3.62
CA VAL A 104 -7.55 -15.55 -3.92
C VAL A 104 -7.76 -15.70 -5.42
N LYS A 105 -7.01 -16.61 -6.04
CA LYS A 105 -7.12 -16.95 -7.47
C LYS A 105 -8.33 -17.84 -7.72
N ALA A 106 -9.54 -17.31 -7.55
CA ALA A 106 -10.77 -18.08 -7.72
C ALA A 106 -10.92 -18.67 -9.13
N GLY A 107 -10.37 -18.00 -10.16
CA GLY A 107 -10.35 -18.55 -11.52
C GLY A 107 -9.59 -19.87 -11.67
N ALA A 108 -8.71 -20.23 -10.74
CA ALA A 108 -8.07 -21.56 -10.74
C ALA A 108 -9.10 -22.70 -10.63
N VAL A 109 -10.17 -22.50 -9.84
CA VAL A 109 -11.23 -23.53 -9.68
C VAL A 109 -12.22 -23.55 -10.84
N ASN A 110 -12.34 -22.43 -11.58
CA ASN A 110 -13.19 -22.32 -12.77
C ASN A 110 -12.47 -22.66 -14.07
N LEU A 111 -11.14 -22.82 -14.05
CA LEU A 111 -10.35 -23.08 -15.25
C LEU A 111 -10.85 -24.30 -16.07
N PRO A 112 -11.27 -25.43 -15.47
CA PRO A 112 -11.87 -26.53 -16.25
C PRO A 112 -13.14 -26.13 -17.01
N HIS A 113 -14.04 -25.37 -16.39
CA HIS A 113 -15.23 -24.83 -17.04
C HIS A 113 -14.84 -23.90 -18.20
N LEU A 114 -13.92 -22.97 -17.95
CA LEU A 114 -13.45 -22.01 -18.95
C LEU A 114 -12.74 -22.70 -20.12
N LEU A 115 -12.03 -23.80 -19.90
CA LEU A 115 -11.41 -24.60 -20.96
C LEU A 115 -12.45 -25.29 -21.85
N ARG A 116 -13.59 -25.73 -21.30
CA ARG A 116 -14.68 -26.32 -22.09
C ARG A 116 -15.50 -25.29 -22.85
N GLU A 117 -15.85 -24.17 -22.22
CA GLU A 117 -16.70 -23.14 -22.82
C GLU A 117 -15.94 -22.17 -23.74
N ARG A 118 -14.73 -21.76 -23.34
CA ARG A 118 -13.94 -20.70 -24.00
C ARG A 118 -12.45 -21.06 -24.07
N PRO A 119 -12.07 -22.17 -24.72
CA PRO A 119 -10.69 -22.71 -24.71
C PRO A 119 -9.63 -21.71 -25.18
N GLY A 120 -9.99 -20.76 -26.05
CA GLY A 120 -9.08 -19.74 -26.58
C GLY A 120 -8.71 -18.62 -25.58
N HIS A 121 -9.54 -18.38 -24.56
CA HIS A 121 -9.39 -17.29 -23.60
C HIS A 121 -9.38 -17.77 -22.14
N ALA A 122 -9.46 -19.09 -21.91
CA ALA A 122 -9.72 -19.66 -20.60
C ALA A 122 -8.76 -19.18 -19.50
N LEU A 123 -7.48 -19.08 -19.82
CA LEU A 123 -6.45 -18.67 -18.85
C LEU A 123 -6.45 -17.18 -18.56
N THR A 124 -6.74 -16.34 -19.58
CA THR A 124 -6.92 -14.90 -19.37
C THR A 124 -8.13 -14.65 -18.47
N LEU A 125 -9.26 -15.31 -18.76
CA LEU A 125 -10.47 -15.21 -17.95
C LEU A 125 -10.24 -15.74 -16.53
N ALA A 126 -9.50 -16.84 -16.37
CA ALA A 126 -9.15 -17.37 -15.06
C ALA A 126 -8.22 -16.42 -14.26
N ALA A 127 -7.29 -15.73 -14.93
CA ALA A 127 -6.43 -14.74 -14.28
C ALA A 127 -7.22 -13.51 -13.80
N ASP A 128 -8.19 -13.06 -14.60
CA ASP A 128 -9.10 -11.95 -14.27
C ASP A 128 -10.03 -12.28 -13.09
N GLU A 129 -10.35 -13.56 -12.88
CA GLU A 129 -11.12 -14.04 -11.72
C GLU A 129 -10.26 -14.17 -10.44
N THR A 130 -9.45 -13.15 -10.15
CA THR A 130 -8.69 -13.03 -8.89
C THR A 130 -9.38 -12.04 -7.95
N ALA A 131 -9.84 -12.51 -6.79
CA ALA A 131 -10.44 -11.66 -5.78
C ALA A 131 -9.38 -11.04 -4.87
N ARG A 132 -9.29 -9.71 -4.83
CA ARG A 132 -8.43 -8.96 -3.92
C ARG A 132 -9.23 -8.49 -2.71
N LEU A 133 -9.02 -9.16 -1.59
CA LEU A 133 -9.78 -8.94 -0.37
C LEU A 133 -8.96 -8.07 0.59
N THR A 134 -9.56 -6.97 1.04
CA THR A 134 -9.02 -6.12 2.10
C THR A 134 -9.51 -6.51 3.50
N ALA A 135 -10.51 -7.38 3.58
CA ALA A 135 -10.99 -8.07 4.77
C ALA A 135 -11.46 -9.48 4.40
N VAL A 136 -10.99 -10.50 5.12
CA VAL A 136 -11.43 -11.89 4.94
C VAL A 136 -12.50 -12.20 5.99
N GLU A 137 -13.75 -12.37 5.56
CA GLU A 137 -14.89 -12.61 6.47
C GLU A 137 -15.68 -13.88 6.12
N GLY A 138 -15.69 -14.29 4.83
CA GLY A 138 -16.49 -15.42 4.34
C GLY A 138 -15.78 -16.77 4.41
N ALA A 139 -16.54 -17.82 4.74
CA ALA A 139 -16.06 -19.21 4.74
C ALA A 139 -15.55 -19.63 3.35
N ASP A 140 -16.21 -19.19 2.29
CA ASP A 140 -15.87 -19.47 0.90
C ASP A 140 -14.47 -19.00 0.52
N THR A 141 -14.03 -17.87 1.08
CA THR A 141 -12.68 -17.35 0.83
C THR A 141 -11.61 -18.26 1.41
N ILE A 142 -11.79 -18.72 2.66
CA ILE A 142 -10.85 -19.63 3.31
C ILE A 142 -10.93 -21.02 2.66
N LEU A 143 -12.12 -21.48 2.27
CA LEU A 143 -12.30 -22.72 1.50
C LEU A 143 -11.52 -22.68 0.18
N LEU A 144 -11.64 -21.58 -0.58
CA LEU A 144 -10.89 -21.39 -1.82
C LEU A 144 -9.38 -21.34 -1.55
N TRP A 145 -8.93 -20.49 -0.63
CA TRP A 145 -7.51 -20.28 -0.34
C TRP A 145 -6.82 -21.51 0.23
N ALA A 146 -7.45 -22.20 1.18
CA ALA A 146 -6.82 -23.24 1.96
C ALA A 146 -6.97 -24.63 1.31
N LEU A 147 -8.10 -24.91 0.64
CA LEU A 147 -8.43 -26.25 0.14
C LEU A 147 -8.49 -26.31 -1.40
N LEU A 148 -9.37 -25.52 -2.02
CA LEU A 148 -9.69 -25.72 -3.44
C LEU A 148 -8.60 -25.19 -4.39
N VAL A 149 -8.14 -23.95 -4.23
CA VAL A 149 -7.11 -23.38 -5.10
C VAL A 149 -5.83 -24.23 -5.07
N PRO A 150 -5.28 -24.66 -3.91
CA PRO A 150 -4.11 -25.54 -3.88
C PRO A 150 -4.31 -26.87 -4.63
N LEU A 151 -5.51 -27.48 -4.53
CA LEU A 151 -5.85 -28.70 -5.26
C LEU A 151 -5.90 -28.48 -6.77
N PHE A 152 -6.63 -27.45 -7.23
CA PHE A 152 -6.80 -27.16 -8.65
C PHE A 152 -5.49 -26.69 -9.31
N GLU A 153 -4.72 -25.85 -8.62
CA GLU A 153 -3.40 -25.42 -9.10
C GLU A 153 -2.45 -26.61 -9.26
N THR A 154 -2.53 -27.58 -8.35
CA THR A 154 -1.75 -28.82 -8.45
C THR A 154 -2.15 -29.64 -9.69
N LEU A 155 -3.46 -29.78 -9.95
CA LEU A 155 -4.00 -30.62 -11.03
C LEU A 155 -4.01 -29.94 -12.40
N LEU A 156 -3.94 -28.61 -12.47
CA LEU A 156 -3.97 -27.87 -13.73
C LEU A 156 -2.62 -27.20 -14.05
N GLN A 157 -1.60 -27.47 -13.25
CA GLN A 157 -0.23 -27.04 -13.50
C GLN A 157 0.26 -27.35 -14.93
N PRO A 158 -0.01 -28.53 -15.53
CA PRO A 158 0.39 -28.80 -16.91
C PRO A 158 -0.19 -27.81 -17.93
N VAL A 159 -1.46 -27.41 -17.73
CA VAL A 159 -2.15 -26.48 -18.62
C VAL A 159 -1.53 -25.08 -18.50
N ARG A 160 -1.27 -24.62 -17.28
CA ARG A 160 -0.63 -23.32 -17.01
C ARG A 160 0.78 -23.27 -17.57
N LEU A 161 1.59 -24.31 -17.32
CA LEU A 161 2.96 -24.40 -17.81
C LEU A 161 3.00 -24.39 -19.36
N ARG A 162 2.07 -25.07 -20.03
CA ARG A 162 1.97 -25.03 -21.50
C ARG A 162 1.46 -23.71 -22.05
N ALA A 163 0.76 -22.92 -21.26
CA ALA A 163 0.28 -21.62 -21.69
C ALA A 163 1.28 -20.49 -21.48
N ALA A 164 2.17 -20.64 -20.50
CA ALA A 164 3.37 -19.82 -20.40
C ALA A 164 4.17 -19.88 -21.72
N GLY A 165 4.26 -21.06 -22.33
CA GLY A 165 5.00 -21.26 -23.58
C GLY A 165 6.50 -21.45 -23.32
N ASP A 166 7.33 -21.19 -24.32
CA ASP A 166 8.80 -21.39 -24.25
C ASP A 166 9.53 -20.26 -23.50
N ILE A 167 8.89 -19.71 -22.46
CA ILE A 167 9.50 -18.71 -21.57
C ILE A 167 10.61 -19.36 -20.73
N PHE A 168 10.56 -20.68 -20.56
CA PHE A 168 11.55 -21.43 -19.79
C PHE A 168 12.56 -22.15 -20.70
N PRO A 169 13.83 -22.22 -20.28
CA PRO A 169 14.89 -22.98 -20.94
C PRO A 169 14.58 -24.48 -20.98
N PRO A 170 15.02 -25.21 -22.02
CA PRO A 170 14.89 -26.67 -22.14
C PRO A 170 15.15 -27.47 -20.87
N THR A 171 16.22 -27.15 -20.14
CA THR A 171 16.65 -27.85 -18.93
C THR A 171 15.72 -27.59 -17.74
N GLN A 172 15.16 -26.38 -17.65
CA GLN A 172 14.20 -26.00 -16.62
C GLN A 172 12.81 -26.55 -16.91
N GLN A 173 12.37 -26.48 -18.18
CA GLN A 173 11.17 -27.18 -18.63
C GLN A 173 11.25 -28.67 -18.30
N GLN A 174 12.38 -29.33 -18.60
CA GLN A 174 12.57 -30.74 -18.27
C GLN A 174 12.45 -30.98 -16.76
N ARG A 175 13.01 -30.13 -15.91
CA ARG A 175 12.89 -30.25 -14.43
C ARG A 175 11.43 -30.10 -13.98
N PHE A 176 10.71 -29.09 -14.47
CA PHE A 176 9.30 -28.92 -14.15
C PHE A 176 8.47 -30.12 -14.55
N TRP A 177 8.65 -30.61 -15.79
CA TRP A 177 7.93 -31.78 -16.26
C TRP A 177 8.26 -33.04 -15.46
N THR A 178 9.52 -33.27 -15.07
CA THR A 178 9.88 -34.36 -14.15
C THR A 178 9.13 -34.27 -12.83
N VAL A 179 9.03 -33.06 -12.24
CA VAL A 179 8.29 -32.85 -10.98
C VAL A 179 6.79 -33.07 -11.16
N ILE A 180 6.20 -32.59 -12.27
CA ILE A 180 4.79 -32.75 -12.58
C ILE A 180 4.45 -34.23 -12.82
N GLU A 181 5.26 -34.94 -13.61
CA GLU A 181 5.06 -36.36 -13.91
C GLU A 181 5.13 -37.20 -12.64
N GLU A 182 6.14 -36.97 -11.80
CA GLU A 182 6.26 -37.64 -10.51
C GLU A 182 5.06 -37.32 -9.60
N ARG A 183 4.60 -36.07 -9.59
CA ARG A 183 3.41 -35.70 -8.81
C ARG A 183 2.15 -36.40 -9.31
N TYR A 184 1.92 -36.46 -10.61
CA TYR A 184 0.78 -37.17 -11.20
C TYR A 184 0.81 -38.66 -10.87
N ARG A 185 2.00 -39.28 -10.94
CA ARG A 185 2.21 -40.66 -10.52
C ARG A 185 1.88 -40.86 -9.04
N LEU A 186 2.32 -39.96 -8.16
CA LEU A 186 2.04 -40.04 -6.73
C LEU A 186 0.55 -39.79 -6.38
N LEU A 187 -0.16 -39.01 -7.19
CA LEU A 187 -1.63 -38.87 -7.12
C LEU A 187 -2.36 -40.09 -7.73
N GLY A 188 -1.63 -40.97 -8.42
CA GLY A 188 -2.10 -42.15 -9.12
C GLY A 188 -2.99 -41.84 -10.31
N ILE A 189 -2.67 -40.76 -11.01
CA ILE A 189 -3.18 -40.45 -12.34
C ILE A 189 -2.38 -41.29 -13.34
N GLY A 190 -3.06 -41.92 -14.31
CA GLY A 190 -2.42 -42.87 -15.23
C GLY A 190 -1.31 -42.26 -16.09
N ASP A 191 -0.29 -43.06 -16.40
CA ASP A 191 0.93 -42.62 -17.10
C ASP A 191 0.66 -41.96 -18.48
N GLY A 192 -0.47 -42.25 -19.12
CA GLY A 192 -0.86 -41.65 -20.41
C GLY A 192 -1.44 -40.23 -20.31
N ALA A 193 -1.85 -39.76 -19.12
CA ALA A 193 -2.58 -38.50 -18.96
C ALA A 193 -1.82 -37.26 -19.45
N LEU A 194 -0.48 -37.33 -19.41
CA LEU A 194 0.40 -36.22 -19.79
C LEU A 194 1.09 -36.43 -21.13
N GLU A 195 0.80 -37.49 -21.89
CA GLU A 195 1.56 -37.87 -23.09
C GLU A 195 1.70 -36.73 -24.12
N ALA A 196 0.59 -36.01 -24.38
CA ALA A 196 0.61 -34.83 -25.24
C ALA A 196 1.37 -33.65 -24.61
N PHE A 197 1.39 -33.54 -23.28
CA PHE A 197 1.96 -32.43 -22.52
C PHE A 197 3.45 -32.58 -22.20
N ARG A 198 4.01 -33.78 -22.20
CA ARG A 198 5.40 -34.04 -21.77
C ARG A 198 6.42 -33.18 -22.51
N TYR A 199 7.53 -32.88 -21.84
CA TYR A 199 8.67 -32.25 -22.48
C TYR A 199 9.21 -33.15 -23.61
N GLY A 200 9.34 -32.60 -24.83
CA GLY A 200 9.69 -33.39 -26.03
C GLY A 200 8.59 -34.32 -26.55
N GLY A 201 7.37 -34.26 -26.00
CA GLY A 201 6.19 -34.97 -26.49
C GLY A 201 5.54 -34.30 -27.71
N ALA A 202 4.29 -34.67 -28.00
CA ALA A 202 3.59 -34.20 -29.20
C ALA A 202 3.19 -32.71 -29.17
N TRP A 203 3.22 -32.03 -28.01
CA TRP A 203 2.76 -30.64 -27.85
C TRP A 203 3.24 -29.67 -28.95
N PRO A 204 4.55 -29.60 -29.29
CA PRO A 204 5.05 -28.65 -30.28
C PRO A 204 4.59 -28.95 -31.71
N THR A 205 4.13 -30.18 -31.97
CA THR A 205 3.64 -30.62 -33.29
C THR A 205 2.13 -30.44 -33.46
N LEU A 206 1.40 -30.15 -32.38
CA LEU A 206 -0.05 -29.92 -32.42
C LEU A 206 -0.35 -28.51 -32.89
N ASP A 207 -1.35 -28.38 -33.77
CA ASP A 207 -1.95 -27.09 -34.09
C ASP A 207 -2.82 -26.57 -32.92
N ARG A 208 -3.39 -25.38 -33.07
CA ARG A 208 -4.20 -24.76 -32.01
C ARG A 208 -5.39 -25.64 -31.60
N ALA A 209 -6.02 -26.33 -32.55
CA ALA A 209 -7.14 -27.22 -32.26
C ALA A 209 -6.68 -28.47 -31.51
N GLY A 210 -5.55 -29.06 -31.91
CA GLY A 210 -4.93 -30.19 -31.22
C GLY A 210 -4.49 -29.87 -29.79
N GLN A 211 -3.93 -28.68 -29.55
CA GLN A 211 -3.59 -28.23 -28.20
C GLN A 211 -4.83 -28.03 -27.31
N GLN A 212 -5.94 -27.54 -27.88
CA GLN A 212 -7.22 -27.43 -27.17
C GLN A 212 -7.78 -28.82 -26.85
N GLN A 213 -7.74 -29.73 -27.81
CA GLN A 213 -8.20 -31.10 -27.64
C GLN A 213 -7.38 -31.84 -26.56
N ALA A 214 -6.05 -31.70 -26.56
CA ALA A 214 -5.19 -32.29 -25.52
C ALA A 214 -5.55 -31.78 -24.11
N ARG A 215 -5.89 -30.49 -23.96
CA ARG A 215 -6.38 -29.94 -22.68
C ARG A 215 -7.70 -30.57 -22.25
N LEU A 216 -8.64 -30.77 -23.18
CA LEU A 216 -9.91 -31.43 -22.88
C LEU A 216 -9.71 -32.91 -22.51
N GLU A 217 -8.83 -33.63 -23.20
CA GLU A 217 -8.48 -35.01 -22.90
C GLU A 217 -7.85 -35.17 -21.51
N LEU A 218 -7.02 -34.20 -21.09
CA LEU A 218 -6.52 -34.15 -19.72
C LEU A 218 -7.66 -34.00 -18.71
N LEU A 219 -8.62 -33.09 -18.95
CA LEU A 219 -9.78 -32.93 -18.07
C LEU A 219 -10.63 -34.20 -18.00
N ASP A 220 -10.86 -34.87 -19.14
CA ASP A 220 -11.61 -36.12 -19.22
C ASP A 220 -10.88 -37.26 -18.49
N THR A 221 -9.54 -37.33 -18.62
CA THR A 221 -8.71 -38.31 -17.90
C THR A 221 -8.76 -38.10 -16.40
N LEU A 222 -8.70 -36.84 -15.94
CA LEU A 222 -8.87 -36.50 -14.54
C LEU A 222 -10.28 -36.85 -14.05
N ALA A 223 -11.32 -36.56 -14.83
CA ALA A 223 -12.72 -36.85 -14.49
C ALA A 223 -13.03 -38.35 -14.39
N ALA A 224 -12.30 -39.18 -15.16
CA ALA A 224 -12.43 -40.63 -15.13
C ALA A 224 -11.68 -41.30 -13.96
N ALA A 225 -10.84 -40.58 -13.24
CA ALA A 225 -10.13 -41.10 -12.08
C ALA A 225 -11.06 -41.27 -10.86
N ASP A 226 -10.63 -42.08 -9.89
CA ASP A 226 -11.27 -42.09 -8.56
C ASP A 226 -10.94 -40.78 -7.84
N LEU A 227 -11.83 -39.80 -7.95
CA LEU A 227 -11.63 -38.45 -7.43
C LEU A 227 -11.47 -38.43 -5.90
N VAL A 228 -12.14 -39.34 -5.18
CA VAL A 228 -12.01 -39.42 -3.71
C VAL A 228 -10.61 -39.89 -3.34
N GLN A 229 -10.11 -40.93 -4.01
CA GLN A 229 -8.72 -41.39 -3.80
C GLN A 229 -7.69 -40.36 -4.25
N LEU A 230 -7.92 -39.66 -5.36
CA LEU A 230 -7.04 -38.60 -5.85
C LEU A 230 -6.94 -37.47 -4.81
N VAL A 231 -8.08 -37.01 -4.29
CA VAL A 231 -8.14 -35.93 -3.29
C VAL A 231 -7.49 -36.38 -1.97
N ALA A 232 -7.75 -37.61 -1.51
CA ALA A 232 -7.12 -38.16 -0.31
C ALA A 232 -5.59 -38.22 -0.46
N ARG A 233 -5.07 -38.57 -1.65
CA ARG A 233 -3.63 -38.57 -1.94
C ARG A 233 -3.04 -37.15 -1.96
N HIS A 234 -3.77 -36.18 -2.51
CA HIS A 234 -3.35 -34.78 -2.44
C HIS A 234 -3.32 -34.28 -0.99
N ARG A 235 -4.37 -34.57 -0.21
CA ARG A 235 -4.44 -34.23 1.22
C ARG A 235 -3.26 -34.79 1.99
N ILE A 236 -2.98 -36.09 1.88
CA ILE A 236 -1.89 -36.70 2.65
C ILE A 236 -0.53 -36.10 2.27
N GLN A 237 -0.32 -35.70 1.01
CA GLN A 237 0.90 -34.97 0.61
C GLN A 237 1.03 -33.62 1.32
N GLN A 238 -0.07 -32.86 1.45
CA GLN A 238 -0.06 -31.62 2.22
C GLN A 238 0.24 -31.88 3.71
N LEU A 239 -0.33 -32.95 4.28
CA LEU A 239 -0.10 -33.34 5.67
C LEU A 239 1.33 -33.89 5.90
N GLN A 240 1.96 -34.54 4.92
CA GLN A 240 3.36 -34.97 5.00
C GLN A 240 4.32 -33.78 5.13
N ALA A 241 4.00 -32.63 4.52
CA ALA A 241 4.77 -31.40 4.72
C ALA A 241 4.64 -30.89 6.18
N LEU A 242 3.44 -30.97 6.75
CA LEU A 242 3.19 -30.65 8.16
C LEU A 242 3.94 -31.61 9.10
N MET A 243 3.88 -32.93 8.85
CA MET A 243 4.62 -33.96 9.59
C MET A 243 6.13 -33.70 9.55
N SER A 244 6.66 -33.40 8.35
CA SER A 244 8.08 -33.06 8.15
C SER A 244 8.47 -31.81 8.94
N GLY A 245 7.64 -30.77 8.89
CA GLY A 245 7.83 -29.53 9.64
C GLY A 245 7.85 -29.77 11.16
N PHE A 246 6.90 -30.56 11.66
CA PHE A 246 6.84 -30.99 13.05
C PHE A 246 8.11 -31.75 13.45
N ALA A 247 8.49 -32.80 12.71
CA ALA A 247 9.68 -33.61 12.97
C ALA A 247 10.97 -32.77 13.00
N LYS A 248 11.10 -31.81 12.09
CA LYS A 248 12.28 -30.92 12.00
C LYS A 248 12.41 -30.01 13.21
N LYS A 249 11.30 -29.54 13.79
CA LYS A 249 11.27 -28.58 14.91
C LYS A 249 11.22 -29.26 16.28
N ALA A 250 10.71 -30.48 16.36
CA ALA A 250 10.54 -31.27 17.58
C ALA A 250 11.82 -32.06 18.01
N ARG A 251 13.03 -31.51 17.77
CA ARG A 251 14.31 -32.22 17.99
C ARG A 251 14.62 -32.57 19.45
N ALA A 252 14.05 -31.85 20.42
CA ALA A 252 14.32 -32.02 21.86
C ALA A 252 13.05 -32.28 22.70
N GLY A 253 11.90 -32.53 22.07
CA GLY A 253 10.59 -32.56 22.73
C GLY A 253 9.47 -32.22 21.74
N THR A 254 8.28 -31.90 22.22
CA THR A 254 7.19 -31.34 21.40
C THR A 254 7.56 -29.95 20.89
N ALA A 255 6.87 -29.41 19.90
CA ALA A 255 7.20 -28.12 19.31
C ALA A 255 5.97 -27.19 19.27
N LEU A 256 6.21 -25.93 19.61
CA LEU A 256 5.18 -24.88 19.64
C LEU A 256 4.55 -24.66 18.26
N ALA A 257 3.23 -24.44 18.20
CA ALA A 257 2.49 -24.17 16.97
C ALA A 257 3.16 -23.10 16.12
N ARG A 258 3.51 -21.97 16.75
CA ARG A 258 4.16 -20.80 16.12
C ARG A 258 5.51 -21.09 15.46
N ARG A 259 6.20 -22.18 15.83
CA ARG A 259 7.49 -22.59 15.21
C ARG A 259 7.29 -23.49 13.98
N ILE A 260 6.10 -24.08 13.83
CA ILE A 260 5.75 -25.01 12.76
C ILE A 260 4.85 -24.34 11.72
N LEU A 261 3.87 -23.52 12.15
CA LEU A 261 2.91 -22.82 11.30
C LEU A 261 3.54 -21.67 10.51
N THR A 262 4.40 -22.01 9.55
CA THR A 262 4.91 -21.08 8.53
C THR A 262 3.79 -20.68 7.57
N LYS A 263 4.02 -19.66 6.74
CA LYS A 263 3.01 -19.18 5.78
C LYS A 263 2.50 -20.30 4.86
N GLU A 264 3.34 -21.26 4.54
CA GLU A 264 3.04 -22.39 3.66
C GLU A 264 2.18 -23.47 4.36
N LEU A 265 2.36 -23.65 5.68
CA LEU A 265 1.64 -24.67 6.46
C LEU A 265 0.35 -24.13 7.12
N GLN A 266 0.20 -22.80 7.22
CA GLN A 266 -1.03 -22.16 7.69
C GLN A 266 -2.28 -22.55 6.88
N PRO A 267 -2.27 -22.53 5.53
CA PRO A 267 -3.37 -23.04 4.72
C PRO A 267 -3.67 -24.51 5.04
N VAL A 268 -2.65 -25.36 5.22
CA VAL A 268 -2.85 -26.80 5.48
C VAL A 268 -3.60 -27.02 6.80
N VAL A 269 -3.21 -26.33 7.87
CA VAL A 269 -3.90 -26.46 9.17
C VAL A 269 -5.28 -25.81 9.14
N SER A 270 -5.43 -24.68 8.44
CA SER A 270 -6.73 -24.06 8.16
C SER A 270 -7.66 -25.00 7.36
N ALA A 271 -7.12 -25.76 6.41
CA ALA A 271 -7.88 -26.58 5.47
C ALA A 271 -8.39 -27.90 6.07
N TYR A 272 -7.56 -28.56 6.88
CA TYR A 272 -7.82 -29.93 7.33
C TYR A 272 -8.09 -30.05 8.82
N PHE A 273 -7.74 -29.04 9.60
CA PHE A 273 -8.01 -28.98 11.04
C PHE A 273 -8.81 -27.73 11.43
N ALA A 274 -9.33 -26.97 10.46
CA ALA A 274 -10.05 -25.73 10.69
C ALA A 274 -9.31 -24.75 11.61
N GLY A 275 -7.98 -24.70 11.46
CA GLY A 275 -7.11 -23.85 12.24
C GLY A 275 -6.80 -24.34 13.65
N ASP A 276 -7.35 -25.48 14.07
CA ASP A 276 -7.13 -26.08 15.39
C ASP A 276 -5.80 -26.84 15.45
N TRP A 277 -4.83 -26.25 16.15
CA TRP A 277 -3.53 -26.87 16.37
C TRP A 277 -3.59 -28.11 17.27
N LEU A 278 -4.50 -28.14 18.25
CA LEU A 278 -4.64 -29.31 19.13
C LEU A 278 -5.20 -30.50 18.35
N ALA A 279 -6.14 -30.26 17.44
CA ALA A 279 -6.61 -31.28 16.51
C ALA A 279 -5.44 -31.81 15.66
N ALA A 280 -4.55 -30.94 15.16
CA ALA A 280 -3.36 -31.38 14.42
C ALA A 280 -2.41 -32.24 15.28
N LEU A 281 -2.19 -31.87 16.55
CA LEU A 281 -1.36 -32.67 17.47
C LEU A 281 -2.00 -34.02 17.81
N ASP A 282 -3.32 -34.06 18.01
CA ASP A 282 -4.09 -35.27 18.25
C ASP A 282 -4.01 -36.25 17.05
N TYR A 283 -4.06 -35.72 15.82
CA TYR A 283 -3.83 -36.51 14.60
C TYR A 283 -2.43 -37.12 14.55
N LEU A 284 -1.41 -36.35 14.95
CA LEU A 284 -0.03 -36.83 15.06
C LEU A 284 0.20 -37.70 16.30
N GLN A 285 -0.79 -37.85 17.18
CA GLN A 285 -0.68 -38.51 18.50
C GLN A 285 0.48 -37.94 19.33
N ALA A 286 0.78 -36.65 19.13
CA ALA A 286 1.89 -35.96 19.77
C ALA A 286 1.40 -35.23 21.03
N PRO A 287 2.17 -35.24 22.13
CA PRO A 287 1.81 -34.45 23.30
C PRO A 287 1.86 -32.95 23.02
N VAL A 288 1.11 -32.18 23.81
CA VAL A 288 1.15 -30.71 23.76
C VAL A 288 2.46 -30.20 24.39
N HIS A 289 3.01 -29.11 23.88
CA HIS A 289 4.17 -28.47 24.50
C HIS A 289 3.78 -27.82 25.85
N PRO A 290 4.60 -27.92 26.92
CA PRO A 290 4.27 -27.32 28.22
C PRO A 290 4.00 -25.81 28.15
N ASP A 291 4.75 -25.09 27.31
CA ASP A 291 4.57 -23.66 27.05
C ASP A 291 3.60 -23.36 25.89
N GLU A 292 2.75 -24.32 25.48
CA GLU A 292 1.75 -24.07 24.44
C GLU A 292 0.57 -23.29 25.04
N GLU A 293 0.37 -22.07 24.55
CA GLU A 293 -0.77 -21.24 24.88
C GLU A 293 -1.56 -20.94 23.61
N ILE A 294 -2.80 -21.44 23.55
CA ILE A 294 -3.71 -21.19 22.44
C ILE A 294 -4.71 -20.14 22.90
N ILE A 295 -4.54 -18.93 22.39
CA ILE A 295 -5.47 -17.83 22.63
C ILE A 295 -6.73 -18.12 21.81
N THR A 296 -7.85 -18.44 22.46
CA THR A 296 -9.14 -18.71 21.78
C THR A 296 -10.04 -17.47 21.70
N ALA A 297 -9.74 -16.44 22.50
CA ALA A 297 -10.38 -15.13 22.45
C ALA A 297 -9.31 -14.06 22.68
N LEU A 298 -9.33 -13.00 21.87
CA LEU A 298 -8.47 -11.85 22.12
C LEU A 298 -8.90 -11.15 23.41
N PRO A 299 -7.97 -10.59 24.19
CA PRO A 299 -8.29 -9.73 25.31
C PRO A 299 -9.19 -8.57 24.87
N GLU A 300 -10.11 -8.16 25.74
CA GLU A 300 -10.88 -6.93 25.49
C GLU A 300 -9.95 -5.71 25.62
N PRO A 301 -10.01 -4.75 24.67
CA PRO A 301 -9.26 -3.51 24.77
C PRO A 301 -9.58 -2.74 26.05
N ARG A 302 -8.55 -2.42 26.84
CA ARG A 302 -8.69 -1.58 28.04
C ARG A 302 -8.25 -0.16 27.71
N LEU A 303 -9.20 0.73 27.51
CA LEU A 303 -8.90 2.11 27.13
C LEU A 303 -8.73 3.01 28.36
N TYR A 304 -7.62 3.73 28.44
CA TYR A 304 -7.33 4.70 29.49
C TYR A 304 -7.59 6.13 28.98
N VAL A 305 -8.86 6.41 28.73
CA VAL A 305 -9.40 7.72 28.32
C VAL A 305 -10.65 7.96 29.19
N GLY A 306 -10.74 9.08 29.91
CA GLY A 306 -11.87 9.35 30.82
C GLY A 306 -11.55 9.20 32.31
N THR A 307 -10.42 8.60 32.68
CA THR A 307 -10.07 8.27 34.07
C THR A 307 -9.83 9.50 34.94
N SER A 308 -9.52 10.65 34.33
CA SER A 308 -9.36 11.94 35.03
C SER A 308 -10.66 12.41 35.69
N VAL A 309 -11.83 12.11 35.10
CA VAL A 309 -13.15 12.50 35.61
C VAL A 309 -13.59 11.66 36.81
N GLN A 310 -13.06 10.43 36.93
CA GLN A 310 -13.36 9.49 38.02
C GLN A 310 -12.37 9.60 39.19
N THR A 311 -11.42 10.54 39.13
CA THR A 311 -10.36 10.69 40.13
C THR A 311 -10.88 10.93 41.54
N ALA A 312 -11.95 11.70 41.70
CA ALA A 312 -12.58 11.96 42.99
C ALA A 312 -13.20 10.69 43.61
N ASP A 313 -13.87 9.87 42.80
CA ASP A 313 -14.49 8.62 43.25
C ASP A 313 -13.42 7.58 43.60
N VAL A 314 -12.38 7.45 42.77
CA VAL A 314 -11.24 6.55 43.00
C VAL A 314 -10.42 6.97 44.23
N ALA A 315 -10.22 8.28 44.43
CA ALA A 315 -9.55 8.82 45.62
C ALA A 315 -10.35 8.52 46.90
N ALA A 316 -11.68 8.68 46.84
CA ALA A 316 -12.57 8.38 47.95
C ALA A 316 -12.59 6.87 48.29
N GLU A 317 -12.57 6.00 47.28
CA GLU A 317 -12.56 4.54 47.46
C GLU A 317 -11.21 4.01 47.97
N ALA A 318 -10.10 4.54 47.48
CA ALA A 318 -8.75 4.12 47.87
C ALA A 318 -8.21 4.82 49.13
N GLY A 319 -8.92 5.83 49.65
CA GLY A 319 -8.53 6.56 50.86
C GLY A 319 -7.26 7.42 50.71
N ILE A 320 -6.98 7.86 49.48
CA ILE A 320 -5.81 8.68 49.10
C ILE A 320 -6.27 10.07 48.65
N ALA A 321 -5.39 11.06 48.71
CA ALA A 321 -5.75 12.42 48.29
C ALA A 321 -5.94 12.48 46.76
N GLU A 322 -6.95 13.22 46.29
CA GLU A 322 -7.22 13.38 44.85
C GLU A 322 -6.00 13.88 44.06
N ALA A 323 -5.21 14.78 44.65
CA ALA A 323 -3.97 15.27 44.06
C ALA A 323 -2.91 14.17 43.87
N GLU A 324 -2.87 13.15 44.74
CA GLU A 324 -1.97 12.00 44.59
C GLU A 324 -2.45 11.09 43.46
N VAL A 325 -3.76 10.88 43.31
CA VAL A 325 -4.33 10.12 42.17
C VAL A 325 -4.04 10.83 40.85
N GLN A 326 -4.18 12.15 40.81
CA GLN A 326 -3.83 12.95 39.63
C GLN A 326 -2.34 12.86 39.30
N ALA A 327 -1.45 12.91 40.30
CA ALA A 327 -0.01 12.73 40.09
C ALA A 327 0.34 11.32 39.60
N MET A 328 -0.33 10.29 40.13
CA MET A 328 -0.16 8.90 39.67
C MET A 328 -0.62 8.72 38.23
N LEU A 329 -1.76 9.29 37.85
CA LEU A 329 -2.27 9.25 36.48
C LEU A 329 -1.36 10.03 35.52
N ALA A 330 -0.85 11.19 35.93
CA ALA A 330 0.10 11.95 35.14
C ALA A 330 1.39 11.16 34.87
N ALA A 331 1.93 10.53 35.92
CA ALA A 331 3.09 9.65 35.79
C ALA A 331 2.80 8.43 34.88
N PHE A 332 1.62 7.82 34.99
CA PHE A 332 1.21 6.70 34.15
C PHE A 332 1.06 7.09 32.68
N LEU A 333 0.48 8.26 32.40
CA LEU A 333 0.32 8.81 31.05
C LEU A 333 1.64 9.33 30.45
N GLY A 334 2.74 9.27 31.19
CA GLY A 334 4.07 9.71 30.74
C GLY A 334 4.20 11.24 30.62
N GLY A 335 3.34 12.01 31.31
CA GLY A 335 3.25 13.46 31.17
C GLY A 335 3.07 14.21 32.50
N GLY A 336 2.93 15.54 32.42
CA GLY A 336 2.67 16.41 33.58
C GLY A 336 1.18 16.64 33.87
N SER A 337 0.29 15.98 33.13
CA SER A 337 -1.17 16.16 33.20
C SER A 337 -1.84 14.82 33.46
N SER A 338 -2.86 14.81 34.32
CA SER A 338 -3.72 13.64 34.55
C SER A 338 -4.75 13.44 33.44
N VAL A 339 -4.85 14.38 32.49
CA VAL A 339 -5.76 14.33 31.34
C VAL A 339 -5.06 13.60 30.19
N SER A 340 -5.74 12.64 29.58
CA SER A 340 -5.20 11.89 28.45
C SER A 340 -5.05 12.78 27.21
N PRO A 341 -4.01 12.58 26.37
CA PRO A 341 -3.85 13.29 25.10
C PRO A 341 -5.09 13.21 24.18
N VAL A 342 -5.87 12.14 24.29
CA VAL A 342 -7.12 11.93 23.55
C VAL A 342 -8.24 12.86 24.06
N GLU A 343 -8.31 13.06 25.39
CA GLU A 343 -9.29 13.94 26.01
C GLU A 343 -9.02 15.40 25.66
N GLU A 344 -7.76 15.84 25.71
CA GLU A 344 -7.36 17.21 25.34
C GLU A 344 -7.77 17.53 23.90
N ARG A 345 -7.49 16.62 22.96
CA ARG A 345 -7.87 16.78 21.55
C ARG A 345 -9.38 16.73 21.34
N THR A 346 -10.08 15.88 22.07
CA THR A 346 -11.55 15.82 22.03
C THR A 346 -12.17 17.15 22.50
N ALA A 347 -11.62 17.77 23.55
CA ALA A 347 -12.06 19.07 24.02
C ALA A 347 -11.75 20.19 23.01
N ALA A 348 -10.57 20.17 22.39
CA ALA A 348 -10.19 21.12 21.34
C ALA A 348 -11.11 21.00 20.10
N LEU A 349 -11.47 19.78 19.68
CA LEU A 349 -12.42 19.56 18.58
C LEU A 349 -13.80 20.17 18.87
N ARG A 350 -14.28 20.14 20.12
CA ARG A 350 -15.55 20.78 20.51
C ARG A 350 -15.48 22.30 20.41
N ARG A 351 -14.38 22.90 20.87
CA ARG A 351 -14.14 24.35 20.76
C ARG A 351 -14.00 24.79 19.30
N TRP A 352 -13.26 24.02 18.51
CA TRP A 352 -13.15 24.22 17.07
C TRP A 352 -14.52 24.13 16.39
N TRP A 353 -15.33 23.14 16.73
CA TRP A 353 -16.68 22.96 16.19
C TRP A 353 -17.59 24.17 16.47
N ALA A 354 -17.49 24.78 17.65
CA ALA A 354 -18.23 25.99 17.98
C ALA A 354 -17.82 27.18 17.08
N GLY A 355 -16.52 27.37 16.83
CA GLY A 355 -16.04 28.37 15.89
C GLY A 355 -16.47 28.09 14.45
N PHE A 356 -16.42 26.82 14.03
CA PHE A 356 -16.92 26.36 12.74
C PHE A 356 -18.41 26.64 12.55
N ASP A 357 -19.25 26.31 13.54
CA ASP A 357 -20.69 26.60 13.50
C ASP A 357 -20.95 28.10 13.37
N GLN A 358 -20.24 28.91 14.16
CA GLN A 358 -20.37 30.35 14.14
C GLN A 358 -19.99 30.93 12.77
N ALA A 359 -18.90 30.48 12.16
CA ALA A 359 -18.45 30.93 10.85
C ALA A 359 -19.52 30.70 9.76
N HIS A 360 -20.15 29.52 9.76
CA HIS A 360 -21.26 29.22 8.85
C HIS A 360 -22.52 30.03 9.16
N ALA A 361 -22.84 30.22 10.44
CA ALA A 361 -24.07 30.90 10.85
C ALA A 361 -24.09 32.39 10.46
N VAL A 362 -22.91 33.04 10.40
CA VAL A 362 -22.81 34.48 10.06
C VAL A 362 -22.58 34.74 8.57
N GLN A 363 -22.35 33.70 7.76
CA GLN A 363 -22.06 33.86 6.32
C GLN A 363 -23.23 34.56 5.63
N ALA A 364 -23.00 35.63 4.88
CA ALA A 364 -24.04 36.41 4.21
C ALA A 364 -23.72 36.61 2.71
N PRO A 365 -24.73 36.89 1.85
CA PRO A 365 -24.50 37.23 0.46
C PRO A 365 -23.45 38.35 0.30
N GLY A 366 -22.51 38.16 -0.63
CA GLY A 366 -21.38 39.09 -0.83
C GLY A 366 -20.14 38.84 0.05
N MET A 367 -20.19 37.94 1.03
CA MET A 367 -18.99 37.41 1.70
C MET A 367 -18.24 36.43 0.77
N PRO A 368 -16.95 36.15 1.02
CA PRO A 368 -16.27 35.05 0.34
C PRO A 368 -16.90 33.68 0.70
N SER A 369 -16.73 32.69 -0.18
CA SER A 369 -17.10 31.31 0.13
C SER A 369 -16.32 30.81 1.33
N LEU A 370 -16.93 30.00 2.20
CA LEU A 370 -16.23 29.31 3.29
C LEU A 370 -15.30 28.17 2.84
N TRP A 371 -15.00 28.06 1.53
CA TRP A 371 -14.08 27.07 1.00
C TRP A 371 -12.68 27.26 1.60
N GLY A 372 -12.12 26.21 2.20
CA GLY A 372 -10.86 26.29 2.94
C GLY A 372 -11.02 26.57 4.45
N LEU A 373 -12.24 26.60 4.98
CA LEU A 373 -12.49 26.57 6.42
C LEU A 373 -12.14 25.20 7.04
N VAL A 374 -12.38 24.11 6.30
CA VAL A 374 -11.84 22.78 6.59
C VAL A 374 -10.72 22.53 5.58
N ASP A 375 -9.51 22.24 6.07
CA ASP A 375 -8.32 22.10 5.24
C ASP A 375 -8.27 20.70 4.59
N GLU A 376 -8.83 20.55 3.38
CA GLU A 376 -8.95 19.26 2.68
C GLU A 376 -7.88 19.02 1.60
N GLU A 377 -7.38 20.08 0.92
CA GLU A 377 -6.51 19.94 -0.26
C GLU A 377 -5.23 20.77 -0.27
N LEU A 378 -4.21 20.18 -0.87
CA LEU A 378 -2.92 20.79 -1.13
C LEU A 378 -2.99 21.52 -2.47
N MET A 379 -3.12 22.85 -2.42
CA MET A 379 -2.90 23.75 -3.55
C MET A 379 -3.96 23.67 -4.67
N SER A 380 -4.87 24.65 -4.68
CA SER A 380 -5.63 25.01 -5.88
C SER A 380 -5.09 26.33 -6.43
N LEU A 381 -4.75 26.38 -7.72
CA LEU A 381 -4.55 27.65 -8.41
C LEU A 381 -5.91 28.37 -8.47
N SER A 382 -6.20 29.20 -7.46
CA SER A 382 -7.35 30.10 -7.50
C SER A 382 -7.12 31.18 -8.55
N ARG A 383 -8.19 31.54 -9.28
CA ARG A 383 -8.24 32.64 -10.25
C ARG A 383 -7.88 34.02 -9.67
N THR A 384 -7.80 34.16 -8.35
CA THR A 384 -7.75 35.47 -7.68
C THR A 384 -6.62 35.62 -6.66
N GLU A 385 -6.06 34.53 -6.13
CA GLU A 385 -5.03 34.63 -5.09
C GLU A 385 -3.95 33.55 -5.26
N GLN A 386 -2.76 34.01 -5.68
CA GLN A 386 -1.40 33.53 -5.36
C GLN A 386 -1.14 32.02 -5.17
N GLY A 387 -1.84 31.12 -5.85
CA GLY A 387 -1.54 29.69 -5.84
C GLY A 387 -1.60 28.97 -4.49
N PHE A 388 -1.96 29.66 -3.40
CA PHE A 388 -2.20 29.10 -2.08
C PHE A 388 -3.67 29.29 -1.75
N THR A 389 -4.36 28.21 -1.35
CA THR A 389 -5.71 28.30 -0.81
C THR A 389 -5.67 29.27 0.38
N PRO A 390 -6.52 30.31 0.43
CA PRO A 390 -6.60 31.14 1.62
C PRO A 390 -6.96 30.24 2.80
N GLN A 391 -6.11 30.26 3.83
CA GLN A 391 -6.32 29.54 5.08
C GLN A 391 -7.47 30.19 5.83
N LEU A 392 -8.67 30.05 5.29
CA LEU A 392 -9.82 30.85 5.69
C LEU A 392 -10.17 30.61 7.16
N TYR A 393 -9.84 29.43 7.68
CA TYR A 393 -9.91 29.13 9.11
C TYR A 393 -9.13 30.13 9.98
N GLN A 394 -7.99 30.68 9.53
CA GLN A 394 -7.23 31.70 10.27
C GLN A 394 -7.99 33.03 10.39
N GLN A 395 -8.86 33.31 9.42
CA GLN A 395 -9.66 34.54 9.37
C GLN A 395 -11.00 34.38 10.08
N CYS A 396 -11.55 33.16 10.07
CA CYS A 396 -12.89 32.88 10.57
C CYS A 396 -12.93 32.31 11.99
N LEU A 397 -11.85 31.70 12.48
CA LEU A 397 -11.83 31.06 13.80
C LEU A 397 -11.12 31.92 14.85
N PRO A 398 -11.50 31.79 16.14
CA PRO A 398 -10.83 32.49 17.24
C PRO A 398 -9.35 32.09 17.38
N ALA A 399 -8.50 33.05 17.74
CA ALA A 399 -7.04 32.85 17.86
C ALA A 399 -6.66 31.79 18.90
N ASP A 400 -7.38 31.73 20.02
CA ASP A 400 -7.17 30.73 21.07
C ASP A 400 -7.44 29.29 20.57
N VAL A 401 -8.46 29.12 19.72
CA VAL A 401 -8.74 27.83 19.07
C VAL A 401 -7.63 27.44 18.09
N LEU A 402 -7.12 28.41 17.32
CA LEU A 402 -6.02 28.19 16.38
C LEU A 402 -4.73 27.79 17.10
N ASP A 403 -4.37 28.51 18.17
CA ASP A 403 -3.19 28.23 19.00
C ASP A 403 -3.30 26.84 19.66
N GLU A 404 -4.49 26.49 20.15
CA GLU A 404 -4.74 25.19 20.74
C GLU A 404 -4.58 24.04 19.73
N VAL A 405 -5.19 24.15 18.55
CA VAL A 405 -5.05 23.14 17.48
C VAL A 405 -3.60 23.07 17.00
N GLY A 406 -2.95 24.22 16.81
CA GLY A 406 -1.54 24.31 16.44
C GLY A 406 -0.62 23.60 17.43
N ARG A 407 -0.89 23.72 18.74
CA ARG A 407 -0.15 23.02 19.79
C ARG A 407 -0.44 21.52 19.83
N LEU A 408 -1.71 21.13 19.80
CA LEU A 408 -2.12 19.73 19.97
C LEU A 408 -1.80 18.86 18.76
N TRP A 409 -1.81 19.40 17.54
CA TRP A 409 -1.43 18.69 16.32
C TRP A 409 -0.09 19.17 15.76
N ALA A 410 0.78 19.75 16.60
CA ALA A 410 2.10 20.26 16.21
C ALA A 410 3.04 19.20 15.64
N THR A 411 2.80 17.92 15.96
CA THR A 411 3.71 16.82 15.64
C THR A 411 2.97 15.61 15.09
N VAL A 412 3.71 14.79 14.33
CA VAL A 412 3.27 13.53 13.73
C VAL A 412 4.41 12.52 13.73
N THR A 413 4.07 11.25 13.60
CA THR A 413 5.03 10.19 13.26
C THR A 413 4.84 9.75 11.82
N LEU A 414 5.96 9.55 11.13
CA LEU A 414 5.97 8.99 9.79
C LEU A 414 6.06 7.47 9.91
N GLN A 415 5.16 6.73 9.24
CA GLN A 415 5.13 5.26 9.29
C GLN A 415 6.48 4.61 8.97
N ARG A 416 7.25 5.20 8.05
CA ARG A 416 8.59 4.73 7.64
C ARG A 416 9.69 5.02 8.66
N TYR A 417 9.50 6.02 9.50
CA TYR A 417 10.46 6.46 10.52
C TYR A 417 9.81 6.49 11.90
N PRO A 418 9.33 5.33 12.39
CA PRO A 418 8.48 5.27 13.57
C PRO A 418 9.22 5.56 14.86
N GLY A 419 10.56 5.50 14.86
CA GLY A 419 11.39 5.88 16.00
C GLY A 419 11.46 7.37 16.27
N ARG A 420 10.86 8.23 15.43
CA ARG A 420 10.93 9.68 15.57
C ARG A 420 9.57 10.36 15.44
N ILE A 421 9.38 11.40 16.26
CA ILE A 421 8.25 12.32 16.19
C ILE A 421 8.73 13.60 15.50
N VAL A 422 8.18 13.90 14.33
CA VAL A 422 8.55 15.05 13.52
C VAL A 422 7.46 16.11 13.56
N SER A 423 7.78 17.29 13.08
CA SER A 423 6.87 18.43 13.02
C SER A 423 5.74 18.16 12.03
N ASN A 424 4.55 18.65 12.36
CA ASN A 424 3.40 18.62 11.48
C ASN A 424 3.25 19.98 10.80
N PRO A 425 3.51 20.09 9.49
CA PRO A 425 3.34 21.35 8.78
C PRO A 425 1.86 21.73 8.58
N ARG A 426 0.91 20.84 8.91
CA ARG A 426 -0.53 21.02 8.68
C ARG A 426 -1.37 20.51 9.86
N PRO A 427 -1.28 21.15 11.03
CA PRO A 427 -2.03 20.76 12.22
C PRO A 427 -3.55 20.73 11.97
N HIS A 428 -4.09 21.73 11.28
CA HIS A 428 -5.53 21.84 11.00
C HIS A 428 -6.06 20.74 10.07
N ARG A 429 -5.24 20.23 9.14
CA ARG A 429 -5.62 19.11 8.27
C ARG A 429 -5.79 17.82 9.07
N ILE A 430 -4.79 17.46 9.89
CA ILE A 430 -4.85 16.24 10.71
C ILE A 430 -5.97 16.33 11.76
N MET A 431 -6.24 17.52 12.28
CA MET A 431 -7.40 17.78 13.13
C MET A 431 -8.73 17.56 12.39
N ALA A 432 -8.85 18.05 11.14
CA ALA A 432 -10.03 17.81 10.30
C ALA A 432 -10.21 16.32 9.96
N ASP A 433 -9.12 15.60 9.68
CA ASP A 433 -9.13 14.15 9.47
C ASP A 433 -9.64 13.41 10.72
N ALA A 434 -9.22 13.84 11.92
CA ALA A 434 -9.72 13.29 13.19
C ALA A 434 -11.23 13.54 13.38
N LEU A 435 -11.72 14.75 13.01
CA LEU A 435 -13.13 15.10 13.04
C LEU A 435 -13.97 14.24 12.07
N GLY A 436 -13.44 13.95 10.88
CA GLY A 436 -13.96 12.95 9.95
C GLY A 436 -15.34 13.29 9.34
N PRO A 437 -16.22 12.28 9.13
CA PRO A 437 -17.46 12.41 8.35
C PRO A 437 -18.42 13.54 8.75
N ALA A 438 -18.47 13.92 10.03
CA ALA A 438 -19.30 15.04 10.48
C ALA A 438 -18.81 16.37 9.89
N GLY A 439 -17.50 16.60 9.87
CA GLY A 439 -16.88 17.78 9.25
C GLY A 439 -17.17 17.81 7.76
N GLU A 440 -16.90 16.71 7.05
CA GLU A 440 -17.15 16.57 5.61
C GLU A 440 -18.60 16.90 5.23
N PHE A 441 -19.57 16.31 5.94
CA PHE A 441 -20.99 16.48 5.62
C PHE A 441 -21.46 17.92 5.91
N TRP A 442 -21.26 18.40 7.14
CA TRP A 442 -21.79 19.70 7.55
C TRP A 442 -21.08 20.86 6.87
N HIS A 443 -19.78 20.72 6.56
CA HIS A 443 -19.07 21.69 5.74
C HIS A 443 -19.53 21.63 4.29
N GLY A 444 -19.59 20.43 3.72
CA GLY A 444 -19.97 20.21 2.32
C GLY A 444 -21.37 20.71 2.00
N VAL A 445 -22.37 20.44 2.85
CA VAL A 445 -23.74 20.91 2.61
C VAL A 445 -23.84 22.44 2.69
N GLY A 446 -23.07 23.08 3.59
CA GLY A 446 -22.97 24.54 3.66
C GLY A 446 -22.33 25.14 2.40
N LEU A 447 -21.25 24.53 1.89
CA LEU A 447 -20.63 24.93 0.62
C LEU A 447 -21.58 24.72 -0.57
N THR A 448 -22.34 23.63 -0.58
CA THR A 448 -23.35 23.37 -1.62
C THR A 448 -24.40 24.47 -1.62
N ALA A 449 -24.93 24.84 -0.45
CA ALA A 449 -25.88 25.95 -0.32
C ALA A 449 -25.29 27.27 -0.81
N TRP A 450 -24.03 27.55 -0.46
CA TRP A 450 -23.32 28.72 -0.96
C TRP A 450 -23.21 28.72 -2.49
N PHE A 451 -22.71 27.63 -3.10
CA PHE A 451 -22.49 27.62 -4.55
C PHE A 451 -23.78 27.56 -5.38
N VAL A 452 -24.87 27.03 -4.83
CA VAL A 452 -26.20 27.09 -5.46
C VAL A 452 -26.75 28.53 -5.47
N CYS A 453 -26.36 29.37 -4.50
CA CYS A 453 -26.91 30.72 -4.36
C CYS A 453 -25.97 31.86 -4.79
N GLU A 454 -24.65 31.69 -4.68
CA GLU A 454 -23.63 32.75 -4.82
C GLU A 454 -22.39 32.26 -5.62
N GLY A 455 -22.45 31.07 -6.21
CA GLY A 455 -21.32 30.39 -6.83
C GLY A 455 -21.29 30.43 -8.36
N PRO A 456 -20.11 30.24 -8.98
CA PRO A 456 -20.05 30.00 -10.43
C PRO A 456 -20.66 28.64 -10.83
N TYR A 457 -20.59 27.64 -9.93
CA TYR A 457 -21.09 26.29 -10.15
C TYR A 457 -21.14 25.49 -8.83
N SER A 458 -22.20 24.68 -8.64
CA SER A 458 -22.28 23.67 -7.57
C SER A 458 -22.20 22.25 -8.15
N ARG A 459 -21.45 21.36 -7.49
CA ARG A 459 -21.30 19.95 -7.90
C ARG A 459 -22.58 19.12 -7.75
N THR A 460 -23.50 19.57 -6.91
CA THR A 460 -24.79 18.93 -6.67
C THR A 460 -25.86 19.97 -6.35
N THR A 461 -27.13 19.59 -6.45
CA THR A 461 -28.27 20.41 -6.01
C THR A 461 -28.59 20.13 -4.55
N LEU A 462 -29.29 21.07 -3.91
CA LEU A 462 -29.72 20.92 -2.52
C LEU A 462 -30.65 19.71 -2.34
N GLY A 463 -31.56 19.48 -3.29
CA GLY A 463 -32.45 18.31 -3.31
C GLY A 463 -31.76 16.96 -3.61
N ARG A 464 -30.45 16.93 -3.89
CA ARG A 464 -29.65 15.70 -4.09
C ARG A 464 -28.54 15.52 -3.06
N ALA A 465 -28.53 16.34 -2.00
CA ALA A 465 -27.50 16.30 -0.96
C ALA A 465 -27.44 14.94 -0.24
N ASP A 466 -28.58 14.26 -0.05
CA ASP A 466 -28.70 12.93 0.55
C ASP A 466 -27.90 11.85 -0.23
N ARG A 467 -27.98 11.90 -1.56
CA ARG A 467 -27.27 10.97 -2.45
C ARG A 467 -25.79 11.33 -2.56
N TYR A 468 -25.50 12.62 -2.72
CA TYR A 468 -24.13 13.10 -2.88
C TYR A 468 -23.27 12.81 -1.64
N TYR A 469 -23.81 13.06 -0.45
CA TYR A 469 -23.13 12.82 0.83
C TYR A 469 -23.44 11.45 1.45
N SER A 470 -23.91 10.48 0.65
CA SER A 470 -24.36 9.17 1.14
C SER A 470 -23.30 8.41 1.94
N LYS A 471 -22.01 8.53 1.58
CA LYS A 471 -20.88 7.91 2.31
C LYS A 471 -20.76 8.47 3.74
N SER A 472 -20.62 9.79 3.88
CA SER A 472 -20.49 10.44 5.19
C SER A 472 -21.76 10.23 6.04
N LEU A 473 -22.96 10.27 5.42
CA LEU A 473 -24.23 9.97 6.10
C LEU A 473 -24.35 8.52 6.57
N ALA A 474 -23.83 7.56 5.80
CA ALA A 474 -23.78 6.15 6.22
C ALA A 474 -22.83 5.96 7.41
N ALA A 475 -21.68 6.64 7.42
CA ALA A 475 -20.74 6.61 8.53
C ALA A 475 -21.34 7.22 9.82
N LEU A 476 -22.04 8.36 9.70
CA LEU A 476 -22.76 8.97 10.83
C LEU A 476 -23.86 8.06 11.38
N ARG A 477 -24.60 7.35 10.51
CA ARG A 477 -25.59 6.35 10.92
C ARG A 477 -24.96 5.16 11.63
N ALA A 478 -23.83 4.64 11.12
CA ALA A 478 -23.10 3.55 11.76
C ALA A 478 -22.58 3.95 13.15
N ALA A 479 -22.22 5.22 13.34
CA ALA A 479 -21.82 5.79 14.63
C ALA A 479 -22.99 6.09 15.59
N GLY A 480 -24.23 5.74 15.23
CA GLY A 480 -25.43 6.04 16.05
C GLY A 480 -25.78 7.53 16.10
N CYS A 481 -25.27 8.34 15.18
CA CYS A 481 -25.40 9.80 15.16
C CYS A 481 -26.05 10.30 13.85
N PRO A 482 -27.26 9.81 13.48
CA PRO A 482 -27.88 10.10 12.20
C PRO A 482 -28.24 11.59 12.04
N VAL A 483 -28.32 12.05 10.79
CA VAL A 483 -28.93 13.34 10.43
C VAL A 483 -30.43 13.12 10.23
N ASP A 484 -31.26 14.02 10.75
CA ASP A 484 -32.73 13.92 10.64
C ASP A 484 -33.18 13.87 9.17
N PRO A 485 -33.96 12.86 8.73
CA PRO A 485 -34.49 12.80 7.38
C PRO A 485 -35.36 14.00 6.96
N SER A 486 -35.98 14.73 7.89
CA SER A 486 -36.75 15.95 7.57
C SER A 486 -35.86 17.03 6.97
N PHE A 487 -34.59 17.11 7.38
CA PHE A 487 -33.60 18.06 6.87
C PHE A 487 -33.55 18.05 5.34
N PHE A 488 -33.45 16.87 4.72
CA PHE A 488 -33.34 16.75 3.26
C PHE A 488 -34.61 17.16 2.52
N ARG A 489 -35.79 16.91 3.11
CA ARG A 489 -37.07 17.34 2.53
C ARG A 489 -37.21 18.86 2.59
N GLU A 490 -36.85 19.46 3.71
CA GLU A 490 -36.88 20.91 3.89
C GLU A 490 -35.83 21.61 3.04
N LEU A 491 -34.64 21.01 2.87
CA LEU A 491 -33.58 21.53 2.01
C LEU A 491 -34.01 21.51 0.53
N ALA A 492 -34.67 20.45 0.08
CA ALA A 492 -35.25 20.37 -1.27
C ALA A 492 -36.40 21.38 -1.47
N ALA A 493 -37.24 21.60 -0.45
CA ALA A 493 -38.28 22.61 -0.50
C ALA A 493 -37.70 24.04 -0.53
N ALA A 494 -36.66 24.31 0.25
CA ALA A 494 -35.98 25.60 0.28
C ALA A 494 -35.35 25.94 -1.09
N GLU A 495 -34.81 24.94 -1.80
CA GLU A 495 -34.28 25.13 -3.17
C GLU A 495 -35.35 25.60 -4.17
N GLN A 496 -36.61 25.16 -4.02
CA GLN A 496 -37.73 25.59 -4.86
C GLN A 496 -38.16 27.03 -4.58
N LEU A 497 -37.86 27.56 -3.40
CA LEU A 497 -38.19 28.91 -2.98
C LEU A 497 -37.08 29.93 -3.31
N LEU A 498 -35.94 29.47 -3.82
CA LEU A 498 -34.86 30.34 -4.27
C LEU A 498 -35.31 31.19 -5.46
N GLY A 499 -34.89 32.45 -5.48
CA GLY A 499 -35.16 33.40 -6.55
C GLY A 499 -34.61 32.96 -7.92
N PRO A 500 -34.97 33.68 -9.00
CA PRO A 500 -34.43 33.43 -10.33
C PRO A 500 -32.90 33.62 -10.33
N GLU A 501 -32.21 32.95 -11.24
CA GLU A 501 -30.77 33.13 -11.45
C GLU A 501 -30.51 34.52 -12.05
N GLU A 502 -29.68 35.30 -11.35
CA GLU A 502 -29.19 36.60 -11.75
C GLU A 502 -27.71 36.48 -12.13
N ASP A 503 -27.34 36.79 -13.37
CA ASP A 503 -25.93 36.82 -13.78
C ASP A 503 -25.19 37.97 -13.10
N ILE A 504 -24.10 37.66 -12.40
CA ILE A 504 -23.14 38.65 -11.92
C ILE A 504 -22.06 38.83 -13.00
N THR A 505 -21.99 40.05 -13.53
CA THR A 505 -20.96 40.46 -14.48
C THR A 505 -19.85 41.18 -13.72
N ASP A 506 -18.67 40.56 -13.60
CA ASP A 506 -17.46 41.26 -13.16
C ASP A 506 -16.94 42.07 -14.36
N SER A 507 -17.02 43.41 -14.29
CA SER A 507 -16.52 44.31 -15.33
C SER A 507 -15.27 45.06 -14.86
N THR A 508 -14.23 45.04 -15.69
CA THR A 508 -12.99 45.79 -15.47
C THR A 508 -12.84 46.81 -16.59
N SER A 509 -12.70 48.09 -16.24
CA SER A 509 -12.52 49.18 -17.20
C SER A 509 -11.06 49.62 -17.22
N SER A 510 -10.39 49.48 -18.36
CA SER A 510 -9.05 50.04 -18.60
C SER A 510 -9.15 51.29 -19.47
N THR A 511 -8.51 52.38 -19.04
CA THR A 511 -8.50 53.64 -19.80
C THR A 511 -7.19 53.74 -20.56
N VAL A 512 -7.25 53.91 -21.88
CA VAL A 512 -6.10 54.12 -22.74
C VAL A 512 -6.17 55.52 -23.33
N GLU A 513 -5.11 56.32 -23.13
CA GLU A 513 -4.98 57.63 -23.75
C GLU A 513 -4.45 57.51 -25.18
N ILE A 514 -5.16 58.11 -26.13
CA ILE A 514 -4.75 58.25 -27.53
C ILE A 514 -4.70 59.73 -27.93
N PRO A 515 -3.98 60.11 -29.00
CA PRO A 515 -3.72 61.51 -29.36
C PRO A 515 -4.96 62.38 -29.66
N TYR A 516 -6.15 61.78 -29.74
CA TYR A 516 -7.42 62.47 -30.01
C TYR A 516 -8.47 62.28 -28.89
N GLY A 517 -8.12 61.70 -27.74
CA GLY A 517 -9.01 61.54 -26.58
C GLY A 517 -8.70 60.33 -25.68
N GLN A 518 -9.47 60.15 -24.61
CA GLN A 518 -9.42 58.96 -23.76
C GLN A 518 -10.43 57.91 -24.25
N VAL A 519 -9.99 56.66 -24.39
CA VAL A 519 -10.86 55.52 -24.68
C VAL A 519 -10.88 54.58 -23.49
N ILE A 520 -12.07 54.32 -22.95
CA ILE A 520 -12.29 53.40 -21.84
C ILE A 520 -12.75 52.05 -22.41
N PHE A 521 -11.91 51.03 -22.30
CA PHE A 521 -12.23 49.65 -22.63
C PHE A 521 -12.80 48.97 -21.40
N THR A 522 -14.10 48.68 -21.41
CA THR A 522 -14.73 47.88 -20.35
C THR A 522 -14.87 46.45 -20.83
N SER A 523 -14.07 45.55 -20.24
CA SER A 523 -14.19 44.12 -20.46
C SER A 523 -14.99 43.50 -19.32
N GLY A 524 -16.07 42.79 -19.64
CA GLY A 524 -16.89 42.08 -18.68
C GLY A 524 -16.99 40.61 -19.04
N MET A 525 -16.75 39.71 -18.09
CA MET A 525 -17.03 38.29 -18.23
C MET A 525 -18.11 37.89 -17.22
N SER A 526 -19.28 37.45 -17.70
CA SER A 526 -20.32 36.85 -16.86
C SER A 526 -19.92 35.41 -16.51
N GLY A 527 -19.61 35.14 -15.25
CA GLY A 527 -19.16 33.82 -14.82
C GLY A 527 -19.73 33.33 -13.49
N ARG A 528 -20.63 34.10 -12.86
CA ARG A 528 -21.24 33.76 -11.57
C ARG A 528 -22.74 34.02 -11.64
N THR A 529 -23.55 33.09 -11.14
CA THR A 529 -24.99 33.29 -10.98
C THR A 529 -25.31 33.49 -9.50
N ARG A 530 -26.27 34.38 -9.22
CA ARG A 530 -26.80 34.62 -7.89
C ARG A 530 -28.27 34.23 -7.83
N ARG A 531 -28.69 33.63 -6.73
CA ARG A 531 -30.10 33.37 -6.42
C ARG A 531 -30.42 33.94 -5.05
N LYS A 532 -31.50 34.72 -4.96
CA LYS A 532 -31.99 35.22 -3.67
C LYS A 532 -32.48 34.05 -2.81
N GLY A 533 -32.20 34.10 -1.50
CA GLY A 533 -32.68 33.11 -0.53
C GLY A 533 -31.59 32.29 0.18
N PHE A 534 -30.30 32.61 -0.04
CA PHE A 534 -29.18 31.95 0.66
C PHE A 534 -29.35 31.95 2.19
N GLU A 535 -29.74 33.07 2.79
CA GLU A 535 -29.87 33.21 4.24
C GLU A 535 -30.89 32.22 4.81
N GLY A 536 -32.02 32.00 4.11
CA GLY A 536 -33.01 31.01 4.52
C GLY A 536 -32.48 29.58 4.47
N VAL A 537 -31.70 29.24 3.44
CA VAL A 537 -31.04 27.91 3.34
C VAL A 537 -29.95 27.76 4.42
N ARG A 538 -29.13 28.78 4.65
CA ARG A 538 -28.09 28.82 5.69
C ARG A 538 -28.70 28.64 7.08
N ASP A 539 -29.78 29.35 7.37
CA ASP A 539 -30.44 29.30 8.68
C ASP A 539 -31.08 27.92 8.92
N LEU A 540 -31.67 27.33 7.87
CA LEU A 540 -32.14 25.94 7.90
C LEU A 540 -30.99 24.97 8.23
N ILE A 541 -29.87 25.04 7.50
CA ILE A 541 -28.71 24.17 7.75
C ILE A 541 -28.18 24.39 9.17
N THR A 542 -28.10 25.63 9.63
CA THR A 542 -27.61 26.00 10.96
C THR A 542 -28.51 25.44 12.05
N LEU A 543 -29.83 25.51 11.89
CA LEU A 543 -30.80 24.93 12.82
C LEU A 543 -30.55 23.43 13.02
N TYR A 544 -30.49 22.68 11.91
CA TYR A 544 -30.29 21.23 11.96
C TYR A 544 -28.89 20.84 12.43
N ARG A 545 -27.86 21.61 12.06
CA ARG A 545 -26.49 21.37 12.56
C ARG A 545 -26.39 21.57 14.06
N ARG A 546 -27.04 22.61 14.62
CA ARG A 546 -27.05 22.88 16.06
C ARG A 546 -27.84 21.82 16.82
N ALA A 547 -29.01 21.42 16.32
CA ALA A 547 -29.78 20.31 16.88
C ALA A 547 -28.97 19.00 16.90
N TRP A 548 -28.31 18.67 15.77
CA TRP A 548 -27.41 17.52 15.69
C TRP A 548 -26.23 17.65 16.67
N THR A 549 -25.67 18.86 16.81
CA THR A 549 -24.54 19.11 17.72
C THR A 549 -24.91 18.83 19.17
N GLU A 550 -26.05 19.36 19.63
CA GLU A 550 -26.56 19.18 20.99
C GLU A 550 -26.84 17.71 21.28
N GLN A 551 -27.43 16.99 20.32
CA GLN A 551 -27.82 15.59 20.51
C GLN A 551 -26.66 14.60 20.34
N HIS A 552 -25.72 14.86 19.42
CA HIS A 552 -24.82 13.83 18.91
C HIS A 552 -23.33 14.16 18.99
N LEU A 553 -22.88 15.42 19.04
CA LEU A 553 -21.44 15.73 18.88
C LEU A 553 -20.56 15.03 19.93
N ALA A 554 -20.98 15.00 21.19
CA ALA A 554 -20.21 14.37 22.27
C ALA A 554 -20.06 12.85 22.05
N THR A 555 -21.17 12.17 21.77
CA THR A 555 -21.22 10.73 21.48
C THR A 555 -20.46 10.38 20.20
N TYR A 556 -20.57 11.24 19.17
CA TYR A 556 -19.86 11.08 17.92
C TYR A 556 -18.33 11.15 18.12
N LEU A 557 -17.83 12.17 18.82
CA LEU A 557 -16.39 12.28 19.09
C LEU A 557 -15.88 11.12 19.95
N GLN A 558 -16.68 10.66 20.92
CA GLN A 558 -16.38 9.47 21.68
C GLN A 558 -16.26 8.23 20.79
N HIS A 559 -17.24 8.02 19.91
CA HIS A 559 -17.23 6.93 18.95
C HIS A 559 -15.99 6.99 18.03
N ARG A 560 -15.59 8.19 17.57
CA ARG A 560 -14.43 8.40 16.68
C ARG A 560 -13.14 7.88 17.30
N TRP A 561 -12.72 8.43 18.44
CA TRP A 561 -11.47 8.00 19.07
C TRP A 561 -11.56 6.56 19.56
N ARG A 562 -12.71 6.14 20.10
CA ARG A 562 -12.88 4.78 20.64
C ARG A 562 -12.71 3.72 19.56
N THR A 563 -13.37 3.90 18.41
CA THR A 563 -13.26 2.95 17.30
C THR A 563 -11.83 2.84 16.79
N GLU A 564 -11.11 3.97 16.67
CA GLU A 564 -9.71 3.96 16.23
C GLU A 564 -8.78 3.29 17.24
N LEU A 565 -8.91 3.61 18.54
CA LEU A 565 -8.10 3.00 19.60
C LEU A 565 -8.40 1.51 19.76
N GLU A 566 -9.67 1.10 19.74
CA GLU A 566 -10.07 -0.31 19.78
C GLU A 566 -9.51 -1.05 18.58
N SER A 567 -9.57 -0.48 17.36
CA SER A 567 -8.99 -1.10 16.17
C SER A 567 -7.49 -1.36 16.33
N VAL A 568 -6.73 -0.39 16.87
CA VAL A 568 -5.30 -0.56 17.14
C VAL A 568 -5.05 -1.63 18.20
N ALA A 569 -5.83 -1.64 19.29
CA ALA A 569 -5.71 -2.63 20.36
C ALA A 569 -5.99 -4.05 19.84
N HIS A 570 -7.06 -4.26 19.07
CA HIS A 570 -7.37 -5.57 18.48
C HIS A 570 -6.25 -6.05 17.54
N GLN A 571 -5.70 -5.16 16.71
CA GLN A 571 -4.58 -5.51 15.81
C GLN A 571 -3.31 -5.86 16.58
N LEU A 572 -3.03 -5.14 17.68
CA LEU A 572 -1.93 -5.46 18.58
C LEU A 572 -2.12 -6.83 19.24
N HIS A 573 -3.29 -7.09 19.83
CA HIS A 573 -3.61 -8.37 20.48
C HIS A 573 -3.56 -9.53 19.49
N ARG A 574 -4.07 -9.34 18.27
CA ARG A 574 -3.95 -10.33 17.19
C ARG A 574 -2.49 -10.60 16.82
N HIS A 575 -1.66 -9.56 16.73
CA HIS A 575 -0.23 -9.74 16.46
C HIS A 575 0.44 -10.58 17.55
N VAL A 576 0.17 -10.25 18.82
CA VAL A 576 0.70 -10.99 19.97
C VAL A 576 0.20 -12.43 19.95
N ALA A 577 -1.08 -12.67 19.67
CA ALA A 577 -1.64 -14.02 19.56
C ALA A 577 -0.98 -14.84 18.44
N ALA A 578 -0.76 -14.23 17.27
CA ALA A 578 -0.19 -14.92 16.12
C ALA A 578 1.34 -15.13 16.22
N LYS A 579 2.07 -14.22 16.88
CA LYS A 579 3.55 -14.23 16.92
C LYS A 579 4.13 -14.61 18.28
N GLY A 580 3.32 -14.57 19.34
CA GLY A 580 3.72 -14.85 20.72
C GLY A 580 4.61 -13.78 21.35
N LYS A 581 4.73 -12.60 20.73
CA LYS A 581 5.51 -11.47 21.23
C LYS A 581 4.91 -10.15 20.77
N PRO A 582 5.10 -9.04 21.51
CA PRO A 582 4.71 -7.71 21.06
C PRO A 582 5.36 -7.34 19.72
N PRO A 583 4.66 -6.59 18.85
CA PRO A 583 5.23 -6.07 17.62
C PRO A 583 6.39 -5.12 17.93
N THR A 584 7.40 -5.09 17.05
CA THR A 584 8.39 -4.01 17.10
C THR A 584 7.73 -2.67 16.78
N LEU A 585 8.38 -1.55 17.12
CA LEU A 585 7.86 -0.21 16.81
C LEU A 585 7.54 -0.05 15.30
N THR A 586 8.37 -0.62 14.43
CA THR A 586 8.15 -0.66 12.97
C THR A 586 6.98 -1.53 12.52
N GLN A 587 6.66 -2.59 13.27
CA GLN A 587 5.48 -3.40 12.99
C GLN A 587 4.21 -2.71 13.50
N PHE A 588 4.27 -2.12 14.70
CA PHE A 588 3.16 -1.38 15.30
C PHE A 588 2.78 -0.14 14.48
N SER A 589 3.77 0.62 14.00
CA SER A 589 3.52 1.82 13.19
C SER A 589 2.71 1.54 11.92
N ARG A 590 2.76 0.32 11.38
CA ARG A 590 2.03 -0.03 10.14
C ARG A 590 0.52 0.10 10.26
N PHE A 591 -0.02 -0.04 11.46
CA PHE A 591 -1.45 0.09 11.71
C PHE A 591 -1.81 1.16 12.75
N ALA A 592 -0.85 1.66 13.52
CA ALA A 592 -1.10 2.63 14.58
C ALA A 592 -0.81 4.10 14.21
N THR A 593 -0.07 4.35 13.12
CA THR A 593 0.42 5.71 12.79
C THR A 593 -0.69 6.74 12.61
N GLU A 594 -1.77 6.38 11.91
CA GLU A 594 -2.90 7.28 11.65
C GLU A 594 -3.58 7.70 12.95
N THR A 595 -3.98 6.72 13.77
CA THR A 595 -4.58 6.94 15.09
C THR A 595 -3.66 7.73 16.02
N ALA A 596 -2.35 7.46 15.99
CA ALA A 596 -1.37 8.21 16.79
C ALA A 596 -1.32 9.68 16.34
N ASN A 597 -1.29 9.94 15.04
CA ASN A 597 -1.30 11.30 14.50
C ASN A 597 -2.59 12.05 14.87
N HIS A 598 -3.75 11.37 14.85
CA HIS A 598 -5.03 11.96 15.24
C HIS A 598 -5.12 12.28 16.74
N TRP A 599 -4.73 11.35 17.62
CA TRP A 599 -5.12 11.39 19.03
C TRP A 599 -3.98 11.57 20.02
N THR A 600 -2.73 11.31 19.61
CA THR A 600 -1.54 11.41 20.50
C THR A 600 -0.42 12.29 19.93
N GLY A 601 -0.65 12.96 18.80
CA GLY A 601 0.35 13.85 18.18
C GLY A 601 1.54 13.09 17.59
N GLY A 602 1.29 11.87 17.13
CA GLY A 602 2.31 10.94 16.62
C GLY A 602 3.00 10.10 17.69
N ASP A 603 2.77 10.37 18.97
CA ASP A 603 3.39 9.60 20.04
C ASP A 603 2.78 8.19 20.14
N LEU A 604 3.51 7.20 19.63
CA LEU A 604 3.15 5.79 19.65
C LEU A 604 3.20 5.22 21.08
N GLY A 605 4.08 5.73 21.96
CA GLY A 605 4.15 5.31 23.36
C GLY A 605 2.94 5.78 24.16
N ALA A 606 2.51 7.02 23.94
CA ALA A 606 1.25 7.53 24.49
C ALA A 606 0.05 6.73 23.97
N LEU A 607 0.08 6.28 22.71
CA LEU A 607 -0.98 5.43 22.15
C LEU A 607 -0.99 4.04 22.81
N TYR A 608 0.17 3.41 23.04
CA TYR A 608 0.28 2.17 23.82
C TYR A 608 -0.36 2.34 25.20
N THR A 609 -0.03 3.43 25.88
CA THR A 609 -0.58 3.75 27.20
C THR A 609 -2.10 3.95 27.16
N ALA A 610 -2.61 4.63 26.12
CA ALA A 610 -4.04 4.85 25.93
C ALA A 610 -4.84 3.55 25.71
N ILE A 611 -4.21 2.50 25.15
CA ILE A 611 -4.82 1.16 24.97
C ILE A 611 -4.47 0.18 26.10
N GLY A 612 -3.80 0.66 27.16
CA GLY A 612 -3.54 -0.13 28.37
C GLY A 612 -2.34 -1.06 28.28
N GLU A 613 -1.43 -0.80 27.37
CA GLU A 613 -0.27 -1.63 27.06
C GLU A 613 1.03 -0.88 27.35
N PRO A 614 2.07 -1.55 27.86
CA PRO A 614 3.34 -0.89 28.15
C PRO A 614 4.05 -0.49 26.85
N ALA A 615 4.50 0.77 26.78
CA ALA A 615 5.25 1.25 25.63
C ALA A 615 6.59 0.49 25.51
N PRO A 616 6.90 -0.13 24.35
CA PRO A 616 8.09 -0.96 24.20
C PRO A 616 9.39 -0.15 24.09
N SER A 617 9.32 1.11 23.66
CA SER A 617 10.46 2.01 23.45
C SER A 617 10.00 3.46 23.31
N GLU A 618 10.76 4.42 23.84
CA GLU A 618 10.52 5.85 23.61
C GLU A 618 10.93 6.26 22.19
N GLN A 619 10.15 7.18 21.60
CA GLN A 619 10.49 7.82 20.33
C GLN A 619 11.36 9.05 20.56
N GLU A 620 12.33 9.27 19.70
CA GLU A 620 13.15 10.48 19.72
C GLU A 620 12.36 11.67 19.20
N ARG A 621 12.59 12.84 19.80
CA ARG A 621 12.01 14.13 19.39
C ARG A 621 13.12 15.00 18.77
N PRO A 622 13.40 14.89 17.45
CA PRO A 622 14.40 15.69 16.76
C PRO A 622 14.14 17.20 16.88
N ALA A 623 15.16 17.99 16.55
CA ALA A 623 15.05 19.44 16.51
C ALA A 623 13.99 19.88 15.49
N HIS A 624 13.12 20.81 15.91
CA HIS A 624 12.06 21.38 15.10
C HIS A 624 12.67 22.30 14.02
N LEU A 625 12.60 21.91 12.75
CA LEU A 625 13.08 22.70 11.61
C LEU A 625 12.01 23.61 11.01
N LEU A 626 10.73 23.25 11.18
CA LEU A 626 9.59 24.09 10.83
C LEU A 626 9.41 25.21 11.86
N THR A 627 9.61 26.47 11.46
CA THR A 627 9.32 27.63 12.32
C THR A 627 8.12 28.42 11.78
N GLY A 628 7.00 28.30 12.50
CA GLY A 628 5.71 28.90 12.12
C GLY A 628 4.82 27.96 11.31
N ASP A 629 3.78 28.53 10.71
CA ASP A 629 2.80 27.80 9.91
C ASP A 629 3.40 27.24 8.62
N GLY A 630 3.07 25.99 8.28
CA GLY A 630 3.62 25.30 7.12
C GLY A 630 3.25 25.97 5.80
N TYR A 631 2.10 26.62 5.72
CA TYR A 631 1.72 27.41 4.53
C TYR A 631 2.62 28.63 4.33
N ASP A 632 3.00 29.32 5.39
CA ASP A 632 3.93 30.45 5.33
C ASP A 632 5.34 30.00 4.95
N VAL A 633 5.77 28.82 5.43
CA VAL A 633 7.02 28.20 4.98
C VAL A 633 6.95 27.89 3.48
N ALA A 634 5.90 27.22 3.01
CA ALA A 634 5.73 26.93 1.59
C ALA A 634 5.68 28.22 0.75
N ARG A 635 4.99 29.27 1.20
CA ARG A 635 4.95 30.57 0.51
C ARG A 635 6.33 31.23 0.40
N ARG A 636 7.12 31.16 1.47
CA ARG A 636 8.51 31.66 1.45
C ARG A 636 9.39 30.85 0.50
N VAL A 637 9.24 29.52 0.48
CA VAL A 637 9.93 28.63 -0.48
C VAL A 637 9.52 28.97 -1.91
N TYR A 638 8.23 29.14 -2.19
CA TYR A 638 7.72 29.51 -3.51
C TYR A 638 8.37 30.79 -4.04
N ARG A 639 8.35 31.86 -3.24
CA ARG A 639 8.99 33.13 -3.60
C ARG A 639 10.51 32.98 -3.79
N ALA A 640 11.17 32.24 -2.91
CA ALA A 640 12.61 32.02 -2.98
C ALA A 640 13.04 31.20 -4.21
N LEU A 641 12.17 30.32 -4.74
CA LEU A 641 12.40 29.60 -5.99
C LEU A 641 12.11 30.44 -7.25
N GLY A 642 11.72 31.71 -7.09
CA GLY A 642 11.35 32.61 -8.18
C GLY A 642 9.89 32.48 -8.63
N GLY A 643 9.01 32.02 -7.72
CA GLY A 643 7.58 31.97 -7.94
C GLY A 643 6.95 33.35 -7.84
N GLU A 644 6.17 33.70 -8.86
CA GLU A 644 5.48 35.00 -8.97
C GLU A 644 3.96 34.78 -8.98
N PRO A 645 3.14 35.76 -8.57
CA PRO A 645 1.69 35.70 -8.73
C PRO A 645 1.31 35.59 -10.22
N VAL A 646 0.48 34.60 -10.57
CA VAL A 646 -0.10 34.48 -11.92
C VAL A 646 -1.33 35.38 -11.99
N ASP A 647 -1.28 36.44 -12.79
CA ASP A 647 -2.45 37.26 -13.08
C ASP A 647 -3.33 36.64 -14.20
N HIS A 648 -4.52 37.22 -14.40
CA HIS A 648 -5.49 36.71 -15.36
C HIS A 648 -4.94 36.74 -16.81
N ASP A 649 -4.16 37.77 -17.14
CA ASP A 649 -3.56 37.94 -18.46
C ASP A 649 -2.51 36.86 -18.74
N THR A 650 -1.65 36.57 -17.76
CA THR A 650 -0.65 35.49 -17.83
C THR A 650 -1.32 34.13 -17.94
N TRP A 651 -2.40 33.89 -17.19
CA TRP A 651 -3.16 32.65 -17.26
C TRP A 651 -3.77 32.39 -18.65
N LEU A 652 -4.35 33.42 -19.28
CA LEU A 652 -4.96 33.29 -20.62
C LEU A 652 -3.93 33.26 -21.75
N ASN A 653 -2.92 34.13 -21.69
CA ASN A 653 -2.06 34.43 -22.83
C ASN A 653 -0.67 33.78 -22.74
N ARG A 654 -0.28 33.22 -21.58
CA ARG A 654 1.03 32.59 -21.34
C ARG A 654 0.88 31.24 -20.61
N PRO A 655 0.38 30.20 -21.29
CA PRO A 655 0.14 28.89 -20.67
C PRO A 655 1.43 28.22 -20.16
N GLU A 656 2.57 28.45 -20.81
CA GLU A 656 3.86 27.91 -20.38
C GLU A 656 4.33 28.51 -19.04
N GLU A 657 4.18 29.82 -18.86
CA GLU A 657 4.51 30.48 -17.59
C GLU A 657 3.55 30.04 -16.48
N THR A 658 2.26 29.90 -16.80
CA THR A 658 1.27 29.36 -15.85
C THR A 658 1.63 27.94 -15.40
N GLN A 659 2.04 27.09 -16.34
CA GLN A 659 2.48 25.72 -16.05
C GLN A 659 3.75 25.71 -15.18
N ARG A 660 4.69 26.62 -15.45
CA ARG A 660 5.91 26.81 -14.65
C ARG A 660 5.59 27.22 -13.21
N GLN A 661 4.69 28.19 -13.02
CA GLN A 661 4.27 28.63 -11.68
C GLN A 661 3.53 27.52 -10.92
N TRP A 662 2.74 26.67 -11.61
CA TRP A 662 2.14 25.49 -11.00
C TRP A 662 3.19 24.48 -10.49
N GLN A 663 4.23 24.23 -11.28
CA GLN A 663 5.34 23.36 -10.87
C GLN A 663 6.09 23.92 -9.65
N LEU A 664 6.37 25.22 -9.63
CA LEU A 664 6.98 25.90 -8.48
C LEU A 664 6.10 25.82 -7.22
N GLY A 665 4.78 26.03 -7.36
CA GLY A 665 3.82 25.88 -6.27
C GLY A 665 3.81 24.45 -5.70
N ARG A 666 3.84 23.44 -6.58
CA ARG A 666 3.93 22.04 -6.16
C ARG A 666 5.23 21.74 -5.44
N LEU A 667 6.38 22.23 -5.92
CA LEU A 667 7.68 22.08 -5.25
C LEU A 667 7.68 22.73 -3.86
N ALA A 668 7.12 23.94 -3.76
CA ALA A 668 7.00 24.66 -2.50
C ALA A 668 6.15 23.91 -1.48
N ALA A 669 5.05 23.27 -1.90
CA ALA A 669 4.21 22.50 -1.01
C ALA A 669 4.86 21.16 -0.60
N GLU A 670 5.56 20.49 -1.52
CA GLU A 670 6.34 19.27 -1.22
C GLU A 670 7.56 19.55 -0.35
N SER A 671 8.05 20.79 -0.31
CA SER A 671 9.15 21.19 0.60
C SER A 671 8.80 20.98 2.08
N LEU A 672 7.53 20.99 2.45
CA LEU A 672 7.08 20.67 3.81
C LEU A 672 7.38 19.21 4.17
N ARG A 673 7.16 18.30 3.22
CA ARG A 673 7.55 16.89 3.37
C ARG A 673 9.07 16.74 3.42
N TYR A 674 9.81 17.57 2.69
CA TYR A 674 11.29 17.57 2.74
C TYR A 674 11.77 17.83 4.16
N LEU A 675 11.23 18.87 4.81
CA LEU A 675 11.59 19.24 6.18
C LEU A 675 11.25 18.12 7.17
N GLN A 676 10.07 17.51 7.08
CA GLN A 676 9.71 16.35 7.91
C GLN A 676 10.66 15.17 7.71
N LEU A 677 11.08 14.89 6.47
CA LEU A 677 12.07 13.85 6.19
C LEU A 677 13.46 14.21 6.74
N GLN A 678 13.86 15.48 6.67
CA GLN A 678 15.12 15.93 7.25
C GLN A 678 15.15 15.76 8.77
N GLU A 679 14.05 16.09 9.46
CA GLU A 679 13.91 15.84 10.90
C GLU A 679 13.95 14.34 11.23
N ALA A 680 13.25 13.52 10.44
CA ALA A 680 13.24 12.07 10.60
C ALA A 680 14.62 11.43 10.34
N LEU A 681 15.39 11.94 9.38
CA LEU A 681 16.71 11.40 9.05
C LEU A 681 17.82 12.01 9.93
N GLY A 682 17.58 13.17 10.54
CA GLY A 682 18.61 13.98 11.20
C GLY A 682 19.59 14.67 10.25
N GLN A 683 19.38 14.53 8.94
CA GLN A 683 20.21 15.11 7.88
C GLN A 683 19.34 15.40 6.64
N PRO A 684 19.75 16.34 5.76
CA PRO A 684 19.02 16.63 4.53
C PRO A 684 18.78 15.34 3.70
N PRO A 685 17.53 15.02 3.32
CA PRO A 685 17.23 13.82 2.54
C PRO A 685 17.87 13.87 1.16
N THR A 686 18.21 12.71 0.60
CA THR A 686 18.61 12.59 -0.80
C THR A 686 17.43 12.74 -1.75
N ALA A 687 17.69 13.03 -3.03
CA ALA A 687 16.65 13.16 -4.06
C ALA A 687 15.75 11.90 -4.13
N LYS A 688 16.36 10.72 -3.99
CA LYS A 688 15.68 9.42 -3.94
C LYS A 688 14.80 9.26 -2.68
N GLN A 689 15.31 9.63 -1.51
CA GLN A 689 14.55 9.55 -0.24
C GLN A 689 13.34 10.50 -0.23
N PHE A 690 13.51 11.71 -0.78
CA PHE A 690 12.41 12.66 -0.99
C PHE A 690 11.44 12.20 -2.08
N GLY A 691 11.94 11.46 -3.07
CA GLY A 691 11.19 11.03 -4.25
C GLY A 691 11.04 12.14 -5.28
N ALA A 692 12.13 12.88 -5.53
CA ALA A 692 12.27 13.99 -6.47
C ALA A 692 11.77 13.66 -7.89
N GLN A 693 11.99 12.43 -8.35
CA GLN A 693 11.53 11.92 -9.65
C GLN A 693 10.00 11.97 -9.87
N ARG A 694 9.20 12.09 -8.80
CA ARG A 694 7.73 12.20 -8.87
C ARG A 694 7.26 13.63 -9.17
N LEU A 695 8.19 14.58 -9.16
CA LEU A 695 7.95 16.01 -9.32
C LEU A 695 8.41 16.43 -10.71
N ARG A 696 7.64 17.34 -11.32
CA ARG A 696 8.06 18.01 -12.54
C ARG A 696 8.85 19.25 -12.16
N TRP A 697 10.00 19.42 -12.79
CA TRP A 697 10.94 20.49 -12.48
C TRP A 697 10.79 21.63 -13.50
N PRO A 698 10.64 22.89 -13.07
CA PRO A 698 10.41 24.04 -13.94
C PRO A 698 11.66 24.54 -14.67
N TRP A 699 12.83 23.93 -14.44
CA TRP A 699 14.11 24.35 -15.02
C TRP A 699 14.50 23.47 -16.21
N PRO A 700 15.25 23.99 -17.20
CA PRO A 700 15.72 23.21 -18.36
C PRO A 700 16.62 22.03 -17.96
N GLY A 701 17.42 22.16 -16.91
CA GLY A 701 18.20 21.06 -16.33
C GLY A 701 17.39 20.11 -15.44
N GLU A 702 16.05 20.23 -15.44
CA GLU A 702 15.09 19.47 -14.65
C GLU A 702 15.53 19.24 -13.19
N GLU A 703 15.63 17.98 -12.76
CA GLU A 703 16.03 17.60 -11.41
C GLU A 703 17.48 18.01 -11.09
N ALA A 704 18.39 17.90 -12.07
CA ALA A 704 19.81 18.18 -11.86
C ALA A 704 20.07 19.66 -11.52
N GLU A 705 19.26 20.57 -12.07
CA GLU A 705 19.30 21.99 -11.75
C GLU A 705 18.39 22.36 -10.57
N GLY A 706 17.18 21.79 -10.52
CA GLY A 706 16.17 22.16 -9.54
C GLY A 706 16.42 21.63 -8.13
N TRP A 707 17.00 20.42 -8.01
CA TRP A 707 17.24 19.79 -6.73
C TRP A 707 18.23 20.57 -5.84
N PRO A 708 19.43 20.97 -6.33
CA PRO A 708 20.34 21.80 -5.54
C PRO A 708 19.74 23.14 -5.13
N ARG A 709 18.96 23.78 -6.03
CA ARG A 709 18.27 25.06 -5.73
C ARG A 709 17.27 24.90 -4.59
N LEU A 710 16.47 23.84 -4.60
CA LEU A 710 15.53 23.54 -3.52
C LEU A 710 16.25 23.34 -2.18
N GLN A 711 17.35 22.57 -2.16
CA GLN A 711 18.13 22.35 -0.94
C GLN A 711 18.74 23.65 -0.40
N GLN A 712 19.28 24.51 -1.26
CA GLN A 712 19.83 25.80 -0.87
C GLN A 712 18.76 26.71 -0.25
N VAL A 713 17.59 26.81 -0.88
CA VAL A 713 16.45 27.58 -0.36
C VAL A 713 16.03 27.08 1.01
N LEU A 714 15.92 25.76 1.17
CA LEU A 714 15.50 25.17 2.45
C LEU A 714 16.55 25.34 3.54
N ALA A 715 17.84 25.12 3.24
CA ALA A 715 18.93 25.33 4.19
C ALA A 715 19.05 26.79 4.65
N ALA A 716 18.76 27.75 3.76
CA ALA A 716 18.72 29.17 4.11
C ALA A 716 17.52 29.50 5.02
N LEU A 717 16.36 28.89 4.78
CA LEU A 717 15.14 29.13 5.57
C LEU A 717 15.17 28.47 6.95
N THR A 718 15.81 27.31 7.09
CA THR A 718 15.91 26.58 8.37
C THR A 718 17.14 26.97 9.19
N GLY A 719 18.03 27.82 8.67
CA GLY A 719 19.27 28.19 9.34
C GLY A 719 20.28 27.04 9.46
N THR A 720 20.10 25.94 8.70
CA THR A 720 21.03 24.80 8.68
C THR A 720 22.20 25.00 7.72
N SER A 721 22.35 26.21 7.16
CA SER A 721 23.51 26.57 6.34
C SER A 721 24.78 26.62 7.21
N SER A 722 25.77 25.79 6.88
CA SER A 722 27.12 25.95 7.42
C SER A 722 27.65 27.33 7.01
N ALA A 723 28.16 28.09 7.98
CA ALA A 723 28.65 29.46 7.86
C ALA A 723 29.90 29.64 6.97
N SER A 724 29.91 29.11 5.75
CA SER A 724 31.04 29.19 4.81
C SER A 724 30.68 29.64 3.39
N GLU A 725 29.45 30.09 3.13
CA GLU A 725 29.04 30.56 1.79
C GLU A 725 28.39 31.97 1.77
N GLN A 726 28.51 32.74 2.86
CA GLN A 726 28.17 34.17 2.84
C GLN A 726 29.38 35.00 2.40
N SER A 727 29.67 35.01 1.10
CA SER A 727 30.44 36.06 0.42
C SER A 727 30.37 35.80 -1.08
N LEU A 728 29.61 36.61 -1.83
CA LEU A 728 30.13 37.39 -2.96
C LEU A 728 29.00 38.16 -3.65
N SER A 729 29.05 39.47 -3.42
CA SER A 729 28.41 40.52 -4.20
C SER A 729 28.99 40.57 -5.62
N LEU A 730 28.12 40.99 -6.54
CA LEU A 730 28.40 41.51 -7.87
C LEU A 730 29.65 42.40 -7.90
N ALA A 731 30.59 42.11 -8.81
CA ALA A 731 31.14 43.02 -9.82
C ALA A 731 32.56 42.63 -10.24
N ASP A 732 32.72 42.74 -11.55
CA ASP A 732 33.92 42.96 -12.33
C ASP A 732 34.78 41.77 -12.76
N GLY A 733 34.96 41.75 -14.08
CA GLY A 733 35.61 40.67 -14.80
C GLY A 733 37.11 40.66 -14.56
N SER A 734 37.65 39.47 -14.36
CA SER A 734 38.91 38.99 -14.94
C SER A 734 39.09 37.55 -14.49
N THR A 735 38.78 36.62 -15.37
CA THR A 735 38.99 35.18 -15.20
C THR A 735 40.46 34.84 -14.94
N VAL A 736 40.78 34.39 -13.72
CA VAL A 736 41.81 33.37 -13.47
C VAL A 736 41.20 32.30 -12.57
N VAL A 737 40.57 31.31 -13.21
CA VAL A 737 40.06 30.11 -12.55
C VAL A 737 41.24 29.20 -12.27
N VAL A 738 41.63 29.09 -11.00
CA VAL A 738 42.32 27.90 -10.50
C VAL A 738 41.28 26.79 -10.45
N ARG A 739 41.36 25.85 -11.40
CA ARG A 739 40.46 24.71 -11.52
C ARG A 739 40.51 23.82 -10.25
N PRO A 740 39.38 23.50 -9.61
CA PRO A 740 39.27 22.23 -8.91
C PRO A 740 39.36 21.12 -9.96
N ARG A 741 40.07 20.03 -9.67
CA ARG A 741 40.25 18.89 -10.60
C ARG A 741 38.88 18.35 -11.03
N ASP A 742 38.67 18.30 -12.35
CA ASP A 742 37.56 17.61 -13.02
C ASP A 742 37.41 16.19 -12.48
N GLY A 743 36.27 15.89 -11.86
CA GLY A 743 35.71 14.54 -11.86
C GLY A 743 35.02 14.31 -13.20
N GLY A 744 35.79 14.25 -14.29
CA GLY A 744 35.24 13.99 -15.62
C GLY A 744 34.49 12.66 -15.64
N GLN A 745 33.32 12.63 -16.28
CA GLN A 745 32.57 11.40 -16.52
C GLN A 745 33.46 10.42 -17.28
N GLN A 746 33.84 9.30 -16.65
CA GLN A 746 34.71 8.31 -17.25
C GLN A 746 33.88 7.34 -18.09
N MET A 747 34.02 7.42 -19.41
CA MET A 747 33.42 6.45 -20.34
C MET A 747 34.15 5.11 -20.25
N LEU A 748 33.42 4.04 -20.00
CA LEU A 748 33.89 2.66 -19.97
C LEU A 748 33.71 2.03 -21.35
N ALA A 749 34.74 1.32 -21.83
CA ALA A 749 34.58 0.42 -22.97
C ALA A 749 33.97 -0.92 -22.51
N LYS A 750 33.33 -1.66 -23.42
CA LYS A 750 32.83 -3.03 -23.13
C LYS A 750 33.96 -3.90 -22.53
N GLY A 751 33.71 -4.51 -21.37
CA GLY A 751 34.66 -5.29 -20.58
C GLY A 751 35.53 -4.49 -19.60
N ALA A 752 35.52 -3.16 -19.65
CA ALA A 752 36.27 -2.32 -18.72
C ALA A 752 35.67 -2.39 -17.30
N ASN A 753 36.52 -2.28 -16.28
CA ASN A 753 36.11 -2.28 -14.88
C ASN A 753 36.61 -1.02 -14.16
N ALA A 754 35.80 -0.49 -13.25
CA ALA A 754 36.15 0.65 -12.41
C ALA A 754 35.88 0.34 -10.93
N PRO A 755 36.67 0.90 -9.99
CA PRO A 755 36.41 0.73 -8.56
C PRO A 755 35.15 1.48 -8.14
N LEU A 756 34.42 0.92 -7.16
CA LEU A 756 33.32 1.59 -6.48
C LEU A 756 33.61 1.61 -4.96
N ALA A 757 33.25 2.71 -4.29
CA ALA A 757 33.25 2.79 -2.84
C ALA A 757 32.11 1.90 -2.26
N PRO A 758 32.24 1.37 -1.03
CA PRO A 758 31.21 0.54 -0.38
C PRO A 758 30.04 1.39 0.15
N GLU A 759 29.48 2.25 -0.71
CA GLU A 759 28.38 3.17 -0.47
C GLU A 759 27.31 2.97 -1.57
N GLU A 760 26.24 3.76 -1.56
CA GLU A 760 25.19 3.66 -2.57
C GLU A 760 25.74 3.88 -4.00
N ALA A 761 25.43 2.97 -4.92
CA ALA A 761 25.69 3.09 -6.34
C ALA A 761 24.37 3.20 -7.11
N ALA A 762 24.17 4.31 -7.81
CA ALA A 762 23.01 4.52 -8.68
C ALA A 762 23.40 4.28 -10.13
N ILE A 763 22.75 3.32 -10.78
CA ILE A 763 22.91 2.95 -12.18
C ILE A 763 21.64 3.38 -12.92
N ARG A 764 21.71 4.46 -13.68
CA ARG A 764 20.62 4.96 -14.52
C ARG A 764 20.84 4.53 -15.96
N VAL A 765 19.84 3.92 -16.57
CA VAL A 765 19.82 3.62 -18.00
C VAL A 765 18.88 4.61 -18.68
N THR A 766 19.40 5.31 -19.69
CA THR A 766 18.61 6.16 -20.59
C THR A 766 18.66 5.59 -21.99
N ALA A 767 17.52 5.45 -22.65
CA ALA A 767 17.42 4.89 -24.00
C ALA A 767 16.70 5.85 -24.96
N SER A 768 17.08 5.79 -26.23
CA SER A 768 16.40 6.42 -27.35
C SER A 768 16.12 5.37 -28.43
N GLY A 769 14.91 5.38 -28.99
CA GLY A 769 14.45 4.35 -29.93
C GLY A 769 13.31 3.54 -29.32
N VAL A 770 13.44 2.21 -29.29
CA VAL A 770 12.48 1.32 -28.64
C VAL A 770 12.46 1.58 -27.13
N PRO A 771 11.29 1.72 -26.47
CA PRO A 771 11.22 1.82 -25.02
C PRO A 771 11.84 0.59 -24.35
N VAL A 772 12.61 0.80 -23.28
CA VAL A 772 13.28 -0.26 -22.53
C VAL A 772 12.89 -0.22 -21.06
N ASP A 773 12.75 -1.39 -20.46
CA ASP A 773 12.62 -1.61 -19.02
C ASP A 773 13.99 -1.99 -18.42
N VAL A 774 14.17 -1.71 -17.13
CA VAL A 774 15.42 -1.96 -16.40
C VAL A 774 15.13 -2.83 -15.18
N SER A 775 15.94 -3.87 -14.98
CA SER A 775 15.88 -4.74 -13.81
C SER A 775 17.27 -4.99 -13.23
N ALA A 776 17.30 -5.57 -12.03
CA ALA A 776 18.54 -5.94 -11.36
C ALA A 776 18.45 -7.38 -10.84
N VAL A 777 19.56 -8.11 -10.89
CA VAL A 777 19.62 -9.50 -10.43
C VAL A 777 20.76 -9.65 -9.43
N LEU A 778 20.45 -10.07 -8.21
CA LEU A 778 21.44 -10.32 -7.16
C LEU A 778 21.96 -11.75 -7.28
N LEU A 779 23.28 -11.91 -7.45
CA LEU A 779 23.92 -13.17 -7.77
C LEU A 779 24.89 -13.59 -6.66
N THR A 780 24.89 -14.88 -6.32
CA THR A 780 25.88 -15.53 -5.46
C THR A 780 27.25 -15.59 -6.14
N ASP A 781 28.26 -16.14 -5.48
CA ASP A 781 29.57 -16.42 -6.06
C ASP A 781 29.54 -17.49 -7.16
N GLU A 782 28.46 -18.28 -7.24
CA GLU A 782 28.19 -19.18 -8.36
C GLU A 782 27.57 -18.48 -9.58
N GLY A 783 27.32 -17.16 -9.51
CA GLY A 783 26.71 -16.38 -10.58
C GLY A 783 25.20 -16.66 -10.76
N ARG A 784 24.53 -17.12 -9.72
CA ARG A 784 23.09 -17.47 -9.71
C ARG A 784 22.34 -16.75 -8.59
N VAL A 785 21.04 -16.57 -8.73
CA VAL A 785 20.19 -16.07 -7.65
C VAL A 785 20.07 -17.07 -6.50
N ARG A 786 19.79 -16.58 -5.28
CA ARG A 786 19.47 -17.46 -4.12
C ARG A 786 18.02 -17.94 -4.18
N SER A 787 17.13 -17.10 -4.70
CA SER A 787 15.70 -17.31 -4.93
C SER A 787 15.17 -16.26 -5.91
N ASP A 788 13.93 -16.39 -6.37
CA ASP A 788 13.34 -15.46 -7.36
C ASP A 788 13.20 -14.03 -6.84
N ASP A 789 13.10 -13.85 -5.52
CA ASP A 789 13.13 -12.52 -4.87
C ASP A 789 14.39 -11.71 -5.22
N ASP A 790 15.48 -12.36 -5.66
CA ASP A 790 16.72 -11.69 -6.07
C ASP A 790 16.65 -11.07 -7.48
N LEU A 791 15.54 -11.27 -8.21
CA LEU A 791 15.18 -10.47 -9.37
C LEU A 791 14.37 -9.25 -8.91
N VAL A 792 14.98 -8.08 -9.04
CA VAL A 792 14.38 -6.78 -8.69
C VAL A 792 13.94 -6.09 -9.97
N PHE A 793 12.65 -5.75 -10.06
CA PHE A 793 12.02 -5.14 -11.23
C PHE A 793 10.77 -4.36 -10.82
N TYR A 794 10.02 -3.76 -11.75
CA TYR A 794 8.93 -2.85 -11.39
C TYR A 794 7.83 -3.46 -10.48
N ASN A 795 7.53 -4.77 -10.58
CA ASN A 795 6.57 -5.45 -9.69
C ASN A 795 7.20 -6.01 -8.40
N HIS A 796 8.54 -6.10 -8.33
CA HIS A 796 9.30 -6.45 -7.13
C HIS A 796 10.44 -5.43 -6.94
N PRO A 797 10.13 -4.19 -6.53
CA PRO A 797 11.04 -3.06 -6.73
C PRO A 797 12.18 -2.97 -5.71
N PHE A 798 12.27 -3.89 -4.75
CA PHE A 798 13.30 -3.85 -3.71
C PHE A 798 13.66 -5.24 -3.16
N GLN A 799 14.95 -5.55 -3.10
CA GLN A 799 15.51 -6.72 -2.42
C GLN A 799 16.93 -6.43 -1.91
N ASP A 800 17.21 -6.76 -0.64
CA ASP A 800 18.56 -6.75 -0.02
C ASP A 800 19.43 -5.52 -0.32
N GLY A 801 18.84 -4.31 -0.29
CA GLY A 801 19.55 -3.06 -0.53
C GLY A 801 19.67 -2.67 -2.01
N VAL A 802 19.14 -3.47 -2.92
CA VAL A 802 18.97 -3.16 -4.34
C VAL A 802 17.53 -2.75 -4.62
N ARG A 803 17.34 -1.63 -5.33
CA ARG A 803 16.02 -1.07 -5.67
C ARG A 803 15.96 -0.73 -7.14
N VAL A 804 14.86 -1.06 -7.80
CA VAL A 804 14.58 -0.67 -9.19
C VAL A 804 13.40 0.31 -9.23
N ASP A 805 13.53 1.36 -10.05
CA ASP A 805 12.53 2.41 -10.19
C ASP A 805 12.62 3.06 -11.58
N GLY A 806 11.73 2.63 -12.47
CA GLY A 806 11.82 2.95 -13.90
C GLY A 806 13.19 2.58 -14.47
N GLY A 807 13.83 3.50 -15.18
CA GLY A 807 15.15 3.29 -15.76
C GLY A 807 16.34 3.31 -14.78
N THR A 808 16.13 3.34 -13.46
CA THR A 808 17.24 3.46 -12.47
C THR A 808 17.27 2.30 -11.49
N VAL A 809 18.44 1.67 -11.36
CA VAL A 809 18.76 0.74 -10.26
C VAL A 809 19.61 1.44 -9.23
N THR A 810 19.29 1.28 -7.95
CA THR A 810 20.12 1.77 -6.86
C THR A 810 20.52 0.64 -5.93
N ALA A 811 21.82 0.45 -5.71
CA ALA A 811 22.37 -0.59 -4.84
C ALA A 811 23.12 0.03 -3.66
N GLU A 812 22.62 -0.17 -2.43
CA GLU A 812 23.30 0.20 -1.19
C GLU A 812 24.37 -0.84 -0.85
N LEU A 813 25.56 -0.70 -1.44
CA LEU A 813 26.61 -1.73 -1.45
C LEU A 813 27.12 -2.16 -0.05
N GLY A 814 26.90 -1.33 0.97
CA GLY A 814 27.20 -1.65 2.37
C GLY A 814 26.14 -2.51 3.08
N LEU A 815 24.93 -2.61 2.53
CA LEU A 815 23.82 -3.41 3.06
C LEU A 815 23.63 -4.74 2.32
N ILE A 816 24.36 -4.95 1.22
CA ILE A 816 24.30 -6.18 0.43
C ILE A 816 24.85 -7.35 1.29
N PRO A 817 24.05 -8.42 1.52
CA PRO A 817 24.50 -9.55 2.33
C PRO A 817 25.74 -10.23 1.73
N GLU A 818 26.55 -10.85 2.59
CA GLU A 818 27.78 -11.54 2.13
C GLU A 818 27.52 -12.70 1.16
N GLY A 819 26.29 -13.25 1.15
CA GLY A 819 25.87 -14.26 0.19
C GLY A 819 25.63 -13.75 -1.24
N VAL A 820 25.71 -12.44 -1.49
CA VAL A 820 25.59 -11.83 -2.81
C VAL A 820 26.96 -11.29 -3.23
N SER A 821 27.48 -11.83 -4.33
CA SER A 821 28.80 -11.51 -4.87
C SER A 821 28.74 -10.48 -6.01
N SER A 822 27.64 -10.44 -6.77
CA SER A 822 27.43 -9.46 -7.83
C SER A 822 25.97 -9.09 -8.03
N ILE A 823 25.75 -7.98 -8.72
CA ILE A 823 24.45 -7.40 -9.07
C ILE A 823 24.50 -7.09 -10.56
N ALA A 824 23.76 -7.85 -11.36
CA ALA A 824 23.67 -7.62 -12.79
C ALA A 824 22.54 -6.63 -13.09
N ILE A 825 22.83 -5.58 -13.86
CA ILE A 825 21.84 -4.60 -14.31
C ILE A 825 21.42 -4.96 -15.72
N VAL A 826 20.13 -5.18 -15.90
CA VAL A 826 19.53 -5.74 -17.11
C VAL A 826 18.65 -4.71 -17.79
N VAL A 827 18.74 -4.62 -19.11
CA VAL A 827 17.94 -3.77 -19.98
C VAL A 827 17.14 -4.69 -20.90
N SER A 828 15.82 -4.56 -20.93
CA SER A 828 14.93 -5.34 -21.79
C SER A 828 14.03 -4.43 -22.60
N VAL A 829 13.62 -4.84 -23.80
CA VAL A 829 12.57 -4.17 -24.55
C VAL A 829 11.28 -4.15 -23.71
N ASP A 830 10.63 -3.00 -23.65
CA ASP A 830 9.36 -2.84 -22.93
C ASP A 830 8.28 -3.75 -23.57
N PRO A 831 7.60 -4.62 -22.79
CA PRO A 831 6.53 -5.47 -23.30
C PRO A 831 5.31 -4.71 -23.86
N GLU A 832 5.13 -3.43 -23.50
CA GLU A 832 4.10 -2.56 -24.10
C GLU A 832 4.56 -1.85 -25.39
N GLY A 833 5.80 -2.11 -25.83
CA GLY A 833 6.37 -1.57 -27.07
C GLY A 833 5.82 -2.20 -28.36
N PRO A 834 6.26 -1.71 -29.53
CA PRO A 834 5.83 -2.25 -30.83
C PRO A 834 6.10 -3.76 -30.96
N PRO A 835 5.17 -4.56 -31.52
CA PRO A 835 5.37 -6.00 -31.70
C PRO A 835 6.60 -6.32 -32.54
N GLY A 836 7.46 -7.22 -32.05
CA GLY A 836 8.71 -7.59 -32.72
C GLY A 836 9.85 -6.58 -32.54
N ALA A 837 9.72 -5.62 -31.61
CA ALA A 837 10.80 -4.71 -31.28
C ALA A 837 12.00 -5.45 -30.66
N VAL A 838 13.20 -5.05 -31.09
CA VAL A 838 14.49 -5.61 -30.68
C VAL A 838 15.44 -4.47 -30.34
N LEU A 839 16.43 -4.74 -29.50
CA LEU A 839 17.60 -3.90 -29.33
C LEU A 839 18.42 -4.03 -30.62
N ASP A 840 18.26 -3.10 -31.55
CA ASP A 840 19.00 -3.05 -32.81
C ASP A 840 19.81 -1.74 -32.92
N GLN A 841 20.35 -1.47 -34.11
CA GLN A 841 21.09 -0.24 -34.41
C GLN A 841 20.28 1.06 -34.22
N ASN A 842 18.96 0.99 -34.12
CA ASN A 842 18.08 2.14 -33.88
C ASN A 842 17.77 2.34 -32.39
N THR A 843 18.20 1.42 -31.53
CA THR A 843 18.02 1.50 -30.07
C THR A 843 19.36 1.77 -29.41
N VAL A 844 19.56 3.00 -28.97
CA VAL A 844 20.77 3.42 -28.27
C VAL A 844 20.43 3.63 -26.80
N TRP A 845 21.17 2.97 -25.90
CA TRP A 845 21.06 3.19 -24.46
C TRP A 845 22.41 3.47 -23.81
N GLU A 846 22.41 4.27 -22.75
CA GLU A 846 23.58 4.58 -21.93
C GLU A 846 23.31 4.19 -20.48
N ALA A 847 24.23 3.44 -19.88
CA ALA A 847 24.25 3.16 -18.45
C ALA A 847 25.20 4.12 -17.73
N GLN A 848 24.66 4.97 -16.87
CA GLN A 848 25.39 5.95 -16.06
C GLN A 848 25.45 5.48 -14.61
N ILE A 849 26.67 5.31 -14.07
CA ILE A 849 26.90 4.89 -12.69
C ILE A 849 27.42 6.08 -11.89
N THR A 850 26.75 6.38 -10.78
CA THR A 850 27.12 7.48 -9.88
C THR A 850 27.19 7.03 -8.43
N GLN A 851 28.16 7.58 -7.68
CA GLN A 851 28.25 7.41 -6.23
C GLN A 851 28.45 8.75 -5.50
N PRO A 852 28.03 8.88 -4.23
CA PRO A 852 28.25 10.07 -3.40
C PRO A 852 29.71 10.53 -3.29
N SER A 853 30.67 9.60 -3.30
CA SER A 853 32.12 9.87 -3.31
C SER A 853 32.63 10.55 -4.58
N GLY A 854 31.75 10.75 -5.58
CA GLY A 854 32.06 11.47 -6.81
C GLY A 854 32.40 10.58 -8.00
N ALA A 855 32.30 9.25 -7.87
CA ALA A 855 32.42 8.35 -9.02
C ALA A 855 31.33 8.67 -10.05
N ARG A 856 31.72 8.96 -11.30
CA ARG A 856 30.82 9.18 -12.44
C ARG A 856 31.34 8.39 -13.63
N LEU A 857 30.68 7.28 -13.93
CA LEU A 857 31.06 6.37 -15.01
C LEU A 857 29.92 6.31 -16.01
N SER A 858 30.23 6.16 -17.29
CA SER A 858 29.22 5.87 -18.31
C SER A 858 29.61 4.69 -19.17
N PHE A 859 28.62 4.00 -19.73
CA PHE A 859 28.82 2.93 -20.68
C PHE A 859 27.73 2.98 -21.74
N VAL A 860 28.17 3.02 -23.00
CA VAL A 860 27.31 2.86 -24.18
C VAL A 860 27.75 1.57 -24.88
N PRO A 861 26.86 0.57 -25.06
CA PRO A 861 27.22 -0.66 -25.75
C PRO A 861 27.39 -0.42 -27.25
N PRO A 862 28.14 -1.27 -27.95
CA PRO A 862 28.05 -1.35 -29.41
C PRO A 862 26.61 -1.73 -29.84
N PRO A 863 26.16 -1.32 -31.04
CA PRO A 863 24.89 -1.75 -31.60
C PRO A 863 24.74 -3.28 -31.60
N PHE A 864 23.55 -3.74 -31.20
CA PHE A 864 23.17 -5.15 -31.22
C PHE A 864 22.71 -5.54 -32.62
N THR A 865 23.05 -6.76 -33.07
CA THR A 865 22.84 -7.21 -34.45
C THR A 865 22.23 -8.61 -34.56
N GLY A 866 21.93 -9.25 -33.44
CA GLY A 866 21.45 -10.63 -33.34
C GLY A 866 19.95 -10.77 -33.05
N GLY A 867 19.19 -9.66 -33.05
CA GLY A 867 17.76 -9.66 -32.70
C GLY A 867 17.49 -9.77 -31.19
N GLU A 868 18.42 -9.26 -30.38
CA GLU A 868 18.36 -9.35 -28.92
C GLU A 868 17.23 -8.49 -28.36
N THR A 869 16.44 -9.03 -27.43
CA THR A 869 15.38 -8.27 -26.73
C THR A 869 15.76 -7.91 -25.30
N VAL A 870 16.87 -8.47 -24.80
CA VAL A 870 17.40 -8.24 -23.45
C VAL A 870 18.91 -8.16 -23.50
N ALA A 871 19.52 -7.32 -22.66
CA ALA A 871 20.96 -7.21 -22.51
C ALA A 871 21.36 -6.93 -21.06
N VAL A 872 22.49 -7.48 -20.62
CA VAL A 872 23.14 -7.07 -19.37
C VAL A 872 23.95 -5.82 -19.66
N ALA A 873 23.56 -4.70 -19.04
CA ALA A 873 24.23 -3.43 -19.24
C ALA A 873 25.56 -3.37 -18.51
N VAL A 874 25.51 -3.48 -17.19
CA VAL A 874 26.68 -3.44 -16.30
C VAL A 874 26.50 -4.42 -15.16
N GLU A 875 27.60 -4.85 -14.55
CA GLU A 875 27.59 -5.73 -13.38
C GLU A 875 28.39 -5.07 -12.26
N VAL A 876 27.78 -4.91 -11.09
CA VAL A 876 28.43 -4.42 -9.87
C VAL A 876 28.81 -5.63 -9.03
N TYR A 877 30.09 -5.83 -8.76
CA TYR A 877 30.58 -7.06 -8.15
C TYR A 877 31.62 -6.80 -7.06
N ARG A 878 31.66 -7.67 -6.07
CA ARG A 878 32.65 -7.64 -4.99
C ARG A 878 33.86 -8.48 -5.35
N ARG A 879 35.06 -7.93 -5.20
CA ARG A 879 36.33 -8.65 -5.40
C ARG A 879 37.29 -8.29 -4.27
N THR A 880 37.79 -9.31 -3.58
CA THR A 880 38.74 -9.16 -2.46
C THR A 880 38.29 -8.12 -1.42
N GLY A 881 37.01 -8.13 -1.07
CA GLY A 881 36.42 -7.22 -0.07
C GLY A 881 35.96 -5.86 -0.60
N SER A 882 36.37 -5.45 -1.80
CA SER A 882 36.03 -4.14 -2.41
C SER A 882 35.03 -4.28 -3.56
N TRP A 883 34.22 -3.26 -3.78
CA TRP A 883 33.25 -3.22 -4.88
C TRP A 883 33.85 -2.65 -6.17
N LYS A 884 33.39 -3.17 -7.30
CA LYS A 884 33.77 -2.71 -8.64
C LYS A 884 32.55 -2.79 -9.56
N VAL A 885 32.55 -2.03 -10.64
CA VAL A 885 31.61 -2.18 -11.75
C VAL A 885 32.32 -2.66 -12.99
N ARG A 886 31.65 -3.49 -13.79
CA ARG A 886 32.06 -3.94 -15.12
C ARG A 886 31.06 -3.47 -16.17
N ALA A 887 31.54 -2.87 -17.25
CA ALA A 887 30.75 -2.66 -18.45
C ALA A 887 30.58 -4.00 -19.19
N VAL A 888 29.35 -4.50 -19.33
CA VAL A 888 29.08 -5.83 -19.89
C VAL A 888 28.58 -5.74 -21.32
N GLY A 889 27.44 -5.06 -21.55
CA GLY A 889 26.84 -4.88 -22.89
C GLY A 889 26.65 -6.20 -23.64
N GLN A 890 26.19 -7.24 -22.95
CA GLN A 890 25.96 -8.57 -23.53
C GLN A 890 24.47 -8.76 -23.80
N GLY A 891 24.11 -8.89 -25.07
CA GLY A 891 22.75 -9.13 -25.51
C GLY A 891 22.39 -10.61 -25.47
N TYR A 892 21.10 -10.88 -25.31
CA TYR A 892 20.49 -12.19 -25.28
C TYR A 892 19.50 -12.31 -26.45
N ALA A 893 19.89 -13.02 -27.51
CA ALA A 893 19.02 -13.33 -28.64
C ALA A 893 17.86 -14.26 -28.24
N SER A 894 18.02 -15.03 -27.16
CA SER A 894 16.98 -15.82 -26.50
C SER A 894 16.09 -15.02 -25.55
N GLY A 895 16.26 -13.70 -25.48
CA GLY A 895 15.46 -12.79 -24.66
C GLY A 895 15.60 -13.02 -23.15
N LEU A 896 14.59 -12.59 -22.40
CA LEU A 896 14.60 -12.64 -20.93
C LEU A 896 14.73 -14.07 -20.40
N ALA A 897 14.18 -15.05 -21.12
CA ALA A 897 14.29 -16.48 -20.83
C ALA A 897 15.76 -16.95 -20.79
N GLY A 898 16.58 -16.53 -21.76
CA GLY A 898 18.00 -16.84 -21.79
C GLY A 898 18.75 -16.27 -20.59
N LEU A 899 18.47 -15.01 -20.25
CA LEU A 899 19.09 -14.35 -19.10
C LEU A 899 18.66 -14.98 -17.77
N ALA A 900 17.37 -15.32 -17.63
CA ALA A 900 16.84 -16.02 -16.46
C ALA A 900 17.50 -17.40 -16.28
N THR A 901 17.79 -18.12 -17.37
CA THR A 901 18.55 -19.39 -17.33
C THR A 901 19.92 -19.21 -16.70
N ASP A 902 20.66 -18.24 -17.22
CA ASP A 902 22.07 -18.03 -16.89
C ASP A 902 22.21 -17.63 -15.43
N TYR A 903 21.26 -16.83 -14.93
CA TYR A 903 21.19 -16.40 -13.55
C TYR A 903 20.38 -17.33 -12.63
N GLY A 904 19.79 -18.39 -13.15
CA GLY A 904 19.06 -19.39 -12.35
C GLY A 904 17.74 -18.89 -11.74
N ILE A 905 17.08 -17.92 -12.37
CA ILE A 905 15.80 -17.33 -11.95
C ILE A 905 14.65 -18.26 -12.36
N ASP A 906 13.79 -18.61 -11.42
CA ASP A 906 12.58 -19.40 -11.64
C ASP A 906 11.41 -18.47 -12.02
N VAL A 907 11.21 -18.25 -13.31
CA VAL A 907 10.20 -17.30 -13.80
C VAL A 907 8.80 -17.94 -13.76
N GLU A 908 8.26 -18.34 -12.61
CA GLU A 908 6.90 -18.92 -12.54
C GLU A 908 5.88 -18.03 -13.27
N ALA A 909 5.24 -18.59 -14.30
CA ALA A 909 4.30 -17.91 -15.19
C ALA A 909 2.83 -17.96 -14.72
#